data_AF-A0A672RGF5-F1
#
_entry.id   AF-A0A672RGF5-F1
#
_cell.length_a   1.000
_cell.length_b   1.000
_cell.length_c   1.000
_cell.angle_alpha   90.00
_cell.angle_beta   90.00
_cell.angle_gamma   90.00
#
_symmetry.space_group_name_H-M   'P 1'
#
loop_
_entity.id
_entity.type
_entity.pdbx_description
1 polymer ?
#
loop_
_entity_poly.entity_id
_entity_poly.type
_entity_poly.pdbx_seq_one_letter_code
_entity_poly.pdbx_strand_id
1 'polypeptide(L)'
;MRVVFVVLVLLRVQHVHSASKGVVASLQAKWSMTPLLLETSEFIREDGEEKFWQFVDTVKELTVYKNGESVRSYYNLIIKKAGQFLTDLQVNLLKLSLSLRAYSPAVHAFQQIASDEPPPDGCTAFVVVHSQNACSTKDMKKLLKTAAGRPRPYLYKSDHQYPGVNGTDLPVAVLYAEIGTKEFNTFHKVLSERAQEGKLVYVLRHFVFEPKNEKMLLSGFGVELAIKSTEYKAVDDTQVKESKSLTTDNEAENDEVQGFLFRKLKKSHPELQEELRELRKHLLESTNDMTPLKVWELQDLSFQAASRIMTVPKFDSLKLMQDLSQNFPSRARSLTRVAVNQDMRKEIEDTQKRLSESMGIQPGDASLFINGIHIDLDIHNPFSILDILRTEAKILEGLHNLGIRGSSVSKFLHLPSSTTVEDSYALDIRHSSIMWANDIEKDSMYRHWPSSVQELLRATFPGVIRQIRRNFYNLVLFLDPIQEESIELVKLAELFYKHNIPLRIGFVLVISADDKVDGFLDAGVALFRLLNYISEEYDEAQAFTSMVSIYNRVEVGETLSVDTVTAYLTKKFPKENAARILGVDSSYDDNRKAGGGFYRKSGLGALPVGLFNGIPLRSEEMDPEEIETVLLQKIMETTNFFQRAVFMGQITESVDVVDFLMEQTNVVPRINPLILSSERRYLDFTSSPVADDWDDTTMFSYLDSKDKTAVVSKRIKYFIRDEEEVLYGVTMWIVADIEQPSGRQLLRNALKHMKSSSSNCRVGVINNPSGKPTEDNSALYRAVWASLLTQSSKNMLDFTLKLLKEENVELLKQGTKIKHLLKQGMDHDAFEKKFNTMEVDFLHSQQKYCKEVLKLKAGQRAVVSNGRVRFTNNPSSFGQLKKISMGSELSQVGPSHGTAHFVDSVLSSLLVYPFLLVCVQDTISHMAKAYGFQYELVQYKWPRWLHQQTEKQRIIWGYKILFLDVLFPLAVDKIIFVDADQIVRADLKELRDLALEGAPYGYTPFCDSRREMEGYRFWKTGYWASHLGHRKYHISALYVVDLKKFRKIAAGDRLRGQYQALSQDPNSLSNLDQDLPNNMIHQVAIKSLPQEWLWCETWCDDNSKTTAKTIDLCNNPKTKEPKLSAAVRIVPEWSKYDNEIKQFLKRVKEQKEKITEGTRRDEL
;
A
#
# COMPACT_ATOMS: atom_id res chain seq x y z
N MET A 1 -54.37 42.47 -44.47
CA MET A 1 -53.37 41.38 -44.57
C MET A 1 -51.91 41.78 -44.29
N ARG A 2 -51.54 43.05 -44.03
CA ARG A 2 -50.17 43.41 -43.59
C ARG A 2 -49.97 43.51 -42.08
N VAL A 3 -51.04 43.64 -41.29
CA VAL A 3 -50.97 43.73 -39.82
C VAL A 3 -50.85 42.34 -39.17
N VAL A 4 -51.45 41.30 -39.76
CA VAL A 4 -51.41 39.92 -39.23
C VAL A 4 -50.01 39.29 -39.37
N PHE A 5 -49.26 39.65 -40.41
CA PHE A 5 -47.91 39.12 -40.63
C PHE A 5 -46.87 39.75 -39.67
N VAL A 6 -47.07 41.00 -39.24
CA VAL A 6 -46.17 41.67 -38.28
C VAL A 6 -46.37 41.14 -36.86
N VAL A 7 -47.60 40.74 -36.49
CA VAL A 7 -47.87 40.13 -35.16
C VAL A 7 -47.32 38.71 -35.08
N LEU A 8 -47.32 37.94 -36.18
CA LEU A 8 -46.74 36.59 -36.21
C LEU A 8 -45.20 36.58 -36.20
N VAL A 9 -44.54 37.63 -36.68
CA VAL A 9 -43.06 37.74 -36.63
C VAL A 9 -42.55 38.25 -35.27
N LEU A 10 -43.39 38.93 -34.47
CA LEU A 10 -43.04 39.40 -33.13
C LEU A 10 -43.23 38.35 -32.02
N LEU A 11 -43.90 37.23 -32.30
CA LEU A 11 -43.87 36.04 -31.44
C LEU A 11 -42.62 35.20 -31.74
N ARG A 12 -41.43 35.78 -31.57
CA ARG A 12 -40.29 34.96 -31.16
C ARG A 12 -40.65 34.47 -29.75
N VAL A 13 -41.15 33.24 -29.68
CA VAL A 13 -41.14 32.45 -28.45
C VAL A 13 -39.70 32.47 -27.96
N GLN A 14 -39.40 33.39 -27.05
CA GLN A 14 -38.26 33.24 -26.18
C GLN A 14 -38.61 31.99 -25.37
N HIS A 15 -38.09 30.84 -25.80
CA HIS A 15 -37.86 29.74 -24.89
C HIS A 15 -36.89 30.27 -23.83
N VAL A 16 -37.44 30.95 -22.83
CA VAL A 16 -36.80 31.05 -21.52
C VAL A 16 -36.84 29.62 -21.00
N HIS A 17 -35.81 28.85 -21.33
CA HIS A 17 -35.44 27.73 -20.48
C HIS A 17 -35.18 28.37 -19.12
N SER A 18 -36.15 28.25 -18.21
CA SER A 18 -35.88 28.46 -16.79
C SER A 18 -34.81 27.43 -16.44
N ALA A 19 -33.55 27.83 -16.50
CA ALA A 19 -32.44 26.99 -16.05
C ALA A 19 -32.80 26.49 -14.65
N SER A 20 -32.78 25.18 -14.45
CA SER A 20 -32.97 24.61 -13.13
C SER A 20 -31.96 25.25 -12.18
N LYS A 21 -32.40 25.59 -10.96
CA LYS A 21 -31.51 26.12 -9.93
C LYS A 21 -30.50 25.02 -9.56
N GLY A 22 -29.33 25.05 -10.17
CA GLY A 22 -28.26 24.08 -9.96
C GLY A 22 -27.23 24.58 -8.95
N VAL A 23 -26.63 23.66 -8.20
CA VAL A 23 -25.44 23.93 -7.38
C VAL A 23 -24.22 23.45 -8.16
N VAL A 24 -23.23 24.34 -8.35
CA VAL A 24 -21.97 24.02 -9.01
C VAL A 24 -20.86 23.96 -7.98
N ALA A 25 -20.17 22.82 -7.91
CA ALA A 25 -18.98 22.64 -7.08
C ALA A 25 -17.79 22.30 -7.98
N SER A 26 -16.64 22.90 -7.70
CA SER A 26 -15.38 22.62 -8.40
C SER A 26 -14.26 22.45 -7.39
N LEU A 27 -13.31 21.54 -7.69
CA LEU A 27 -12.16 21.26 -6.85
C LEU A 27 -10.90 21.75 -7.55
N GLN A 28 -10.11 22.56 -6.84
CA GLN A 28 -8.85 23.09 -7.33
C GLN A 28 -7.69 22.56 -6.49
N ALA A 29 -6.58 22.23 -7.15
CA ALA A 29 -5.33 21.89 -6.48
C ALA A 29 -4.62 23.13 -5.95
N LYS A 30 -3.61 22.92 -5.09
CA LYS A 30 -2.74 24.00 -4.61
C LYS A 30 -1.70 24.44 -5.65
N TRP A 31 -1.43 23.61 -6.66
CA TRP A 31 -0.45 23.86 -7.71
C TRP A 31 -1.07 24.35 -9.02
N SER A 32 -0.22 24.90 -9.89
CA SER A 32 -0.56 25.43 -11.22
C SER A 32 -0.87 24.33 -12.22
N MET A 33 -1.59 24.68 -13.29
CA MET A 33 -1.92 23.73 -14.35
C MET A 33 -0.68 23.13 -15.04
N THR A 34 -0.64 21.80 -15.11
CA THR A 34 0.45 21.03 -15.72
C THR A 34 0.24 20.79 -17.23
N PRO A 35 1.30 20.76 -18.06
CA PRO A 35 1.19 20.47 -19.48
C PRO A 35 0.78 19.01 -19.77
N LEU A 36 -0.18 18.83 -20.69
CA LEU A 36 -0.68 17.50 -21.12
C LEU A 36 0.41 16.61 -21.71
N LEU A 37 1.43 17.19 -22.37
CA LEU A 37 2.53 16.44 -22.97
C LEU A 37 3.38 15.74 -21.89
N LEU A 38 3.65 16.42 -20.78
CA LEU A 38 4.42 15.86 -19.66
C LEU A 38 3.62 14.79 -18.92
N GLU A 39 2.31 15.02 -18.70
CA GLU A 39 1.43 13.99 -18.13
C GLU A 39 1.36 12.74 -19.02
N THR A 40 1.42 12.91 -20.34
CA THR A 40 1.44 11.80 -21.30
C THR A 40 2.77 11.04 -21.26
N SER A 41 3.90 11.73 -21.13
CA SER A 41 5.20 11.05 -20.99
C SER A 41 5.26 10.20 -19.71
N GLU A 42 4.71 10.71 -18.61
CA GLU A 42 4.60 9.96 -17.35
C GLU A 42 3.71 8.72 -17.48
N PHE A 43 2.58 8.82 -18.20
CA PHE A 43 1.75 7.65 -18.49
C PHE A 43 2.53 6.56 -19.25
N ILE A 44 3.33 6.94 -20.24
CA ILE A 44 4.12 6.02 -21.07
C ILE A 44 5.27 5.40 -20.27
N ARG A 45 5.89 6.17 -19.36
CA ARG A 45 7.00 5.72 -18.50
C ARG A 45 6.65 4.50 -17.66
N GLU A 46 5.42 4.41 -17.17
CA GLU A 46 4.92 3.27 -16.40
C GLU A 46 4.87 1.94 -17.20
N ASP A 47 5.01 1.98 -18.53
CA ASP A 47 5.25 0.77 -19.34
C ASP A 47 6.75 0.44 -19.53
N GLY A 48 7.64 1.38 -19.21
CA GLY A 48 9.09 1.22 -19.20
C GLY A 48 9.84 2.51 -19.55
N GLU A 49 11.01 2.70 -18.92
CA GLU A 49 11.94 3.81 -19.21
C GLU A 49 12.36 3.87 -20.68
N GLU A 50 12.53 2.72 -21.35
CA GLU A 50 12.89 2.68 -22.78
C GLU A 50 11.82 3.36 -23.66
N LYS A 51 10.54 3.03 -23.42
CA LYS A 51 9.41 3.63 -24.15
C LYS A 51 9.28 5.13 -23.85
N PHE A 52 9.55 5.55 -22.63
CA PHE A 52 9.59 6.96 -22.28
C PHE A 52 10.60 7.70 -23.15
N TRP A 53 11.85 7.24 -23.21
CA TRP A 53 12.89 7.92 -24.00
C TRP A 53 12.60 7.89 -25.51
N GLN A 54 12.07 6.80 -26.06
CA GLN A 54 11.60 6.74 -27.44
C GLN A 54 10.50 7.76 -27.74
N PHE A 55 9.56 7.93 -26.82
CA PHE A 55 8.52 8.95 -26.92
C PHE A 55 9.14 10.35 -26.89
N VAL A 56 10.03 10.64 -25.93
CA VAL A 56 10.75 11.92 -25.80
C VAL A 56 11.50 12.28 -27.08
N ASP A 57 12.23 11.33 -27.67
CA ASP A 57 12.94 11.51 -28.94
C ASP A 57 12.01 11.86 -30.11
N THR A 58 10.79 11.31 -30.09
CA THR A 58 9.76 11.55 -31.10
C THR A 58 9.09 12.92 -30.94
N VAL A 59 8.97 13.43 -29.71
CA VAL A 59 8.29 14.70 -29.40
C VAL A 59 9.24 15.87 -29.12
N LYS A 60 10.54 15.72 -29.39
CA LYS A 60 11.61 16.71 -29.08
C LYS A 60 11.40 18.14 -29.58
N GLU A 61 10.54 18.36 -30.58
CA GLU A 61 10.19 19.70 -31.11
C GLU A 61 8.67 19.96 -31.18
N LEU A 62 7.86 19.18 -30.45
CA LEU A 62 6.38 19.24 -30.57
C LEU A 62 5.77 20.55 -30.04
N THR A 63 6.44 21.26 -29.12
CA THR A 63 5.89 22.49 -28.53
C THR A 63 5.88 23.68 -29.51
N VAL A 64 6.56 23.58 -30.64
CA VAL A 64 6.51 24.59 -31.71
C VAL A 64 5.07 24.76 -32.24
N TYR A 65 4.26 23.70 -32.21
CA TYR A 65 2.85 23.72 -32.64
C TYR A 65 1.88 24.25 -31.57
N LYS A 66 2.35 24.52 -30.34
CA LYS A 66 1.56 25.08 -29.22
C LYS A 66 1.09 26.51 -29.50
N ASN A 67 1.83 27.27 -30.31
CA ASN A 67 1.62 28.71 -30.51
C ASN A 67 0.66 29.03 -31.66
N GLY A 68 0.15 28.04 -32.41
CA GLY A 68 -0.69 28.26 -33.60
C GLY A 68 -2.06 27.57 -33.61
N GLU A 69 -2.35 26.64 -32.70
CA GLU A 69 -3.57 25.80 -32.76
C GLU A 69 -4.38 25.76 -31.45
N SER A 70 -5.66 25.35 -31.54
CA SER A 70 -6.53 25.16 -30.36
C SER A 70 -6.03 24.06 -29.42
N VAL A 71 -6.32 24.17 -28.11
CA VAL A 71 -5.97 23.15 -27.09
C VAL A 71 -6.43 21.75 -27.48
N ARG A 72 -7.58 21.64 -28.15
CA ARG A 72 -8.13 20.35 -28.64
C ARG A 72 -7.30 19.77 -29.78
N SER A 73 -6.78 20.59 -30.69
CA SER A 73 -5.90 20.13 -31.77
C SER A 73 -4.59 19.61 -31.20
N TYR A 74 -4.00 20.35 -30.26
CA TYR A 74 -2.77 19.95 -29.57
C TYR A 74 -2.96 18.63 -28.79
N TYR A 75 -4.09 18.47 -28.09
CA TYR A 75 -4.45 17.21 -27.44
C TYR A 75 -4.54 16.04 -28.45
N ASN A 76 -5.24 16.23 -29.57
CA ASN A 76 -5.36 15.18 -30.59
C ASN A 76 -4.00 14.82 -31.21
N LEU A 77 -3.10 15.80 -31.39
CA LEU A 77 -1.74 15.56 -31.84
C LEU A 77 -0.94 14.72 -30.85
N ILE A 78 -1.02 15.03 -29.55
CA ILE A 78 -0.38 14.25 -28.48
C ILE A 78 -0.91 12.82 -28.50
N ILE A 79 -2.23 12.61 -28.53
CA ILE A 79 -2.83 11.28 -28.57
C ILE A 79 -2.40 10.51 -29.82
N LYS A 80 -2.33 11.17 -30.99
CA LYS A 80 -1.86 10.55 -32.23
C LYS A 80 -0.39 10.11 -32.15
N LYS A 81 0.46 10.91 -31.51
CA LYS A 81 1.88 10.56 -31.29
C LYS A 81 2.04 9.46 -30.26
N ALA A 82 1.29 9.50 -29.16
CA ALA A 82 1.27 8.44 -28.15
C ALA A 82 0.76 7.10 -28.71
N GLY A 83 -0.25 7.14 -29.59
CA GLY A 83 -0.79 5.96 -30.27
C GLY A 83 0.19 5.23 -31.21
N GLN A 84 1.39 5.77 -31.44
CA GLN A 84 2.47 5.03 -32.13
C GLN A 84 3.14 4.00 -31.21
N PHE A 85 3.05 4.19 -29.89
CA PHE A 85 3.70 3.36 -28.87
C PHE A 85 2.71 2.58 -27.99
N LEU A 86 1.43 2.95 -28.07
CA LEU A 86 0.34 2.42 -27.25
C LEU A 86 -0.69 1.70 -28.12
N THR A 87 -1.29 0.64 -27.57
CA THR A 87 -2.43 -0.06 -28.19
C THR A 87 -3.70 0.79 -28.13
N ASP A 88 -4.73 0.45 -28.92
CA ASP A 88 -6.02 1.15 -28.88
C ASP A 88 -6.66 1.14 -27.49
N LEU A 89 -6.49 0.05 -26.74
CA LEU A 89 -6.96 -0.07 -25.36
C LEU A 89 -6.20 0.89 -24.43
N GLN A 90 -4.86 0.90 -24.52
CA GLN A 90 -4.00 1.78 -23.74
C GLN A 90 -4.24 3.26 -24.08
N VAL A 91 -4.54 3.59 -25.34
CA VAL A 91 -4.92 4.94 -25.74
C VAL A 91 -6.23 5.38 -25.08
N ASN A 92 -7.22 4.48 -24.94
CA ASN A 92 -8.45 4.81 -24.22
C ASN A 92 -8.20 4.98 -22.72
N LEU A 93 -7.32 4.19 -22.12
CA LEU A 93 -6.87 4.39 -20.73
C LEU A 93 -6.10 5.71 -20.56
N LEU A 94 -5.28 6.11 -21.54
CA LEU A 94 -4.60 7.40 -21.55
C LEU A 94 -5.60 8.55 -21.58
N LYS A 95 -6.65 8.49 -22.40
CA LYS A 95 -7.71 9.51 -22.43
C LYS A 95 -8.40 9.65 -21.06
N LEU A 96 -8.69 8.52 -20.41
CA LEU A 96 -9.27 8.52 -19.06
C LEU A 96 -8.29 9.11 -18.04
N SER A 97 -7.01 8.72 -18.09
CA SER A 97 -5.96 9.22 -17.21
C SER A 97 -5.73 10.73 -17.35
N LEU A 98 -5.72 11.25 -18.57
CA LEU A 98 -5.61 12.70 -18.84
C LEU A 98 -6.87 13.47 -18.41
N SER A 99 -8.05 12.85 -18.47
CA SER A 99 -9.30 13.45 -17.96
C SER A 99 -9.32 13.49 -16.42
N LEU A 100 -8.75 12.47 -15.79
CA LEU A 100 -8.52 12.40 -14.34
C LEU A 100 -7.34 13.24 -13.87
N ARG A 101 -6.47 13.64 -14.81
CA ARG A 101 -5.22 14.35 -14.56
C ARG A 101 -4.31 13.62 -13.56
N ALA A 102 -4.30 12.28 -13.65
CA ALA A 102 -3.68 11.39 -12.67
C ALA A 102 -2.17 11.62 -12.49
N TYR A 103 -1.47 12.05 -13.55
CA TYR A 103 -0.02 12.30 -13.52
C TYR A 103 0.38 13.77 -13.27
N SER A 104 -0.59 14.67 -13.06
CA SER A 104 -0.30 16.06 -12.68
C SER A 104 0.52 16.19 -11.40
N PRO A 105 0.27 15.41 -10.33
CA PRO A 105 1.10 15.45 -9.12
C PRO A 105 2.56 15.03 -9.37
N ALA A 106 2.80 14.06 -10.26
CA ALA A 106 4.15 13.62 -10.60
C ALA A 106 4.94 14.74 -11.29
N VAL A 107 4.31 15.44 -12.25
CA VAL A 107 4.92 16.60 -12.90
C VAL A 107 5.17 17.73 -11.89
N HIS A 108 4.23 18.00 -10.99
CA HIS A 108 4.40 19.04 -9.96
C HIS A 108 5.51 18.69 -8.96
N ALA A 109 5.70 17.41 -8.62
CA ALA A 109 6.78 16.98 -7.73
C ALA A 109 8.16 17.39 -8.27
N PHE A 110 8.40 17.27 -9.58
CA PHE A 110 9.64 17.75 -10.19
C PHE A 110 9.79 19.28 -10.17
N GLN A 111 8.68 20.04 -10.29
CA GLN A 111 8.71 21.50 -10.14
C GLN A 111 9.05 21.91 -8.70
N GLN A 112 8.55 21.17 -7.71
CA GLN A 112 8.87 21.43 -6.31
C GLN A 112 10.36 21.18 -6.05
N ILE A 113 10.92 20.07 -6.57
CA ILE A 113 12.36 19.78 -6.50
C ILE A 113 13.18 20.90 -7.17
N ALA A 114 12.74 21.39 -8.33
CA ALA A 114 13.40 22.50 -9.01
C ALA A 114 13.28 23.84 -8.26
N SER A 115 12.29 23.99 -7.37
CA SER A 115 12.16 25.19 -6.52
C SER A 115 13.19 25.21 -5.38
N ASP A 116 13.58 24.03 -4.88
CA ASP A 116 14.64 23.87 -3.88
C ASP A 116 16.05 24.02 -4.49
N GLU A 117 16.20 23.70 -5.78
CA GLU A 117 17.42 23.89 -6.58
C GLU A 117 17.20 24.95 -7.69
N PRO A 118 17.14 26.25 -7.34
CA PRO A 118 16.68 27.28 -8.28
C PRO A 118 17.58 27.39 -9.53
N PRO A 119 16.98 27.62 -10.71
CA PRO A 119 17.73 27.86 -11.93
C PRO A 119 18.59 29.13 -11.81
N PRO A 120 19.73 29.22 -12.51
CA PRO A 120 20.43 30.49 -12.68
C PRO A 120 19.56 31.51 -13.44
N ASP A 121 19.75 32.80 -13.17
CA ASP A 121 18.93 33.88 -13.73
C ASP A 121 18.83 33.82 -15.26
N GLY A 122 17.60 33.78 -15.78
CA GLY A 122 17.30 33.88 -17.22
C GLY A 122 17.35 32.57 -18.02
N CYS A 123 17.40 31.40 -17.36
CA CYS A 123 17.53 30.11 -18.04
C CYS A 123 16.21 29.33 -18.12
N THR A 124 15.71 29.07 -19.32
CA THR A 124 14.48 28.27 -19.56
C THR A 124 14.68 26.78 -19.31
N ALA A 125 15.91 26.28 -19.50
CA ALA A 125 16.36 24.95 -19.18
C ALA A 125 17.78 25.01 -18.61
N PHE A 126 18.10 24.14 -17.65
CA PHE A 126 19.42 24.11 -17.00
C PHE A 126 19.84 22.70 -16.65
N VAL A 127 21.15 22.49 -16.52
CA VAL A 127 21.74 21.20 -16.15
C VAL A 127 22.45 21.34 -14.81
N VAL A 128 22.19 20.41 -13.90
CA VAL A 128 22.88 20.30 -12.61
C VAL A 128 23.88 19.14 -12.66
N VAL A 129 25.16 19.45 -12.40
CA VAL A 129 26.25 18.46 -12.32
C VAL A 129 26.88 18.56 -10.94
N HIS A 130 26.58 17.58 -10.08
CA HIS A 130 27.08 17.49 -8.70
C HIS A 130 26.96 18.85 -7.94
N SER A 131 25.73 19.33 -7.81
CA SER A 131 25.35 20.58 -7.11
C SER A 131 25.80 21.90 -7.74
N GLN A 132 26.22 21.91 -9.01
CA GLN A 132 26.45 23.15 -9.76
C GLN A 132 25.64 23.21 -11.05
N ASN A 133 25.12 24.41 -11.33
CA ASN A 133 24.16 24.66 -12.39
C ASN A 133 24.86 25.20 -13.64
N ALA A 134 24.40 24.79 -14.82
CA ALA A 134 24.85 25.30 -16.11
C ALA A 134 23.66 25.59 -17.04
N CYS A 135 23.67 26.78 -17.63
CA CYS A 135 22.66 27.20 -18.63
C CYS A 135 23.14 27.09 -20.07
N SER A 136 24.40 26.69 -20.30
CA SER A 136 24.96 26.52 -21.63
C SER A 136 25.63 25.15 -21.77
N THR A 137 25.59 24.60 -22.99
CA THR A 137 26.30 23.35 -23.31
C THR A 137 27.82 23.47 -23.15
N LYS A 138 28.38 24.69 -23.20
CA LYS A 138 29.82 24.95 -22.98
C LYS A 138 30.20 24.88 -21.51
N ASP A 139 29.38 25.44 -20.63
CA ASP A 139 29.66 25.45 -19.19
C ASP A 139 29.41 24.08 -18.57
N MET A 140 28.37 23.38 -19.03
CA MET A 140 28.14 21.97 -18.70
C MET A 140 29.37 21.10 -19.01
N LYS A 141 30.01 21.31 -20.17
CA LYS A 141 31.23 20.58 -20.56
C LYS A 141 32.42 20.85 -19.62
N LYS A 142 32.50 22.05 -19.02
CA LYS A 142 33.51 22.38 -18.01
C LYS A 142 33.20 21.69 -16.68
N LEU A 143 31.94 21.74 -16.23
CA LEU A 143 31.50 21.14 -14.96
C LEU A 143 31.69 19.62 -14.92
N LEU A 144 31.43 18.93 -16.04
CA LEU A 144 31.65 17.48 -16.15
C LEU A 144 33.11 17.07 -15.95
N LYS A 145 34.08 17.93 -16.31
CA LYS A 145 35.51 17.65 -16.08
C LYS A 145 35.91 17.78 -14.60
N THR A 146 35.22 18.63 -13.85
CA THR A 146 35.46 18.87 -12.42
C THR A 146 34.59 18.00 -11.49
N ALA A 147 33.75 17.12 -12.05
CA ALA A 147 32.73 16.39 -11.30
C ALA A 147 33.30 15.35 -10.31
N ALA A 148 34.46 14.76 -10.59
CA ALA A 148 35.07 13.72 -9.75
C ALA A 148 35.44 14.22 -8.32
N GLY A 149 35.61 15.53 -8.13
CA GLY A 149 35.94 16.12 -6.84
C GLY A 149 34.72 16.54 -5.99
N ARG A 150 33.49 16.23 -6.41
CA ARG A 150 32.25 16.71 -5.77
C ARG A 150 31.35 15.55 -5.34
N PRO A 151 30.58 15.71 -4.24
CA PRO A 151 29.67 14.68 -3.79
C PRO A 151 28.64 14.35 -4.87
N ARG A 152 28.36 13.06 -5.01
CA ARG A 152 27.39 12.55 -5.98
C ARG A 152 25.97 12.94 -5.54
N PRO A 153 25.12 13.46 -6.45
CA PRO A 153 23.74 13.79 -6.11
C PRO A 153 22.92 12.52 -5.85
N TYR A 154 21.95 12.64 -4.93
CA TYR A 154 20.98 11.59 -4.68
C TYR A 154 19.97 11.54 -5.84
N LEU A 155 19.71 10.33 -6.36
CA LEU A 155 18.75 10.09 -7.43
C LEU A 155 17.46 9.53 -6.84
N TYR A 156 16.33 10.15 -7.19
CA TYR A 156 15.02 9.70 -6.75
C TYR A 156 14.53 8.53 -7.60
N LYS A 157 13.66 7.69 -7.03
CA LYS A 157 13.05 6.56 -7.77
C LYS A 157 12.21 7.02 -8.97
N SER A 158 11.67 8.23 -8.92
CA SER A 158 10.90 8.84 -10.01
C SER A 158 11.77 9.43 -11.12
N ASP A 159 13.07 9.60 -10.90
CA ASP A 159 13.96 10.23 -11.88
C ASP A 159 14.07 9.41 -13.17
N HIS A 160 13.94 10.08 -14.31
CA HIS A 160 14.07 9.46 -15.63
C HIS A 160 15.54 9.29 -15.97
N GLN A 161 16.07 8.07 -15.84
CA GLN A 161 17.45 7.78 -16.20
C GLN A 161 17.54 7.32 -17.66
N TYR A 162 18.42 7.96 -18.43
CA TYR A 162 18.67 7.56 -19.81
C TYR A 162 19.31 6.17 -19.87
N PRO A 163 18.87 5.27 -20.78
CA PRO A 163 19.45 3.95 -20.93
C PRO A 163 20.92 4.06 -21.35
N GLY A 164 21.82 3.69 -20.44
CA GLY A 164 23.27 3.80 -20.62
C GLY A 164 24.03 2.77 -19.78
N VAL A 165 25.36 2.77 -19.87
CA VAL A 165 26.19 1.85 -19.09
C VAL A 165 26.12 2.23 -17.61
N ASN A 166 25.56 1.34 -16.78
CA ASN A 166 25.48 1.52 -15.33
C ASN A 166 26.88 1.39 -14.69
N GLY A 167 27.64 2.49 -14.74
CA GLY A 167 28.86 2.67 -13.96
C GLY A 167 28.57 3.38 -12.65
N THR A 168 29.07 2.86 -11.54
CA THR A 168 28.96 3.50 -10.22
C THR A 168 29.81 4.76 -10.11
N ASP A 169 30.88 4.89 -10.89
CA ASP A 169 31.85 6.01 -10.83
C ASP A 169 31.66 7.07 -11.92
N LEU A 170 30.51 7.05 -12.62
CA LEU A 170 30.25 8.01 -13.69
C LEU A 170 29.66 9.32 -13.13
N PRO A 171 30.05 10.49 -13.70
CA PRO A 171 29.47 11.77 -13.30
C PRO A 171 27.98 11.81 -13.66
N VAL A 172 27.18 12.37 -12.75
CA VAL A 172 25.72 12.48 -12.91
C VAL A 172 25.37 13.88 -13.41
N ALA A 173 24.60 13.95 -14.49
CA ALA A 173 24.06 15.19 -15.06
C ALA A 173 22.53 15.13 -15.08
N VAL A 174 21.90 16.04 -14.35
CA VAL A 174 20.44 16.16 -14.26
C VAL A 174 19.99 17.35 -15.11
N LEU A 175 19.20 17.10 -16.15
CA LEU A 175 18.59 18.14 -16.98
C LEU A 175 17.21 18.50 -16.44
N TYR A 176 16.99 19.78 -16.18
CA TYR A 176 15.69 20.37 -15.88
C TYR A 176 15.19 21.09 -17.13
N ALA A 177 14.14 20.56 -17.77
CA ALA A 177 13.58 21.17 -18.98
C ALA A 177 12.11 20.75 -19.26
N GLU A 178 11.41 21.54 -20.07
CA GLU A 178 10.10 21.19 -20.64
C GLU A 178 10.33 20.41 -21.94
N ILE A 179 9.81 19.19 -22.02
CA ILE A 179 9.94 18.34 -23.20
C ILE A 179 9.27 19.01 -24.41
N GLY A 180 9.96 18.94 -25.55
CA GLY A 180 9.47 19.44 -26.83
C GLY A 180 9.85 20.88 -27.13
N THR A 181 10.58 21.55 -26.23
CA THR A 181 11.17 22.89 -26.45
C THR A 181 12.48 22.82 -27.22
N LYS A 182 12.88 23.93 -27.85
CA LYS A 182 14.14 24.01 -28.60
C LYS A 182 15.36 23.89 -27.69
N GLU A 183 15.35 24.54 -26.53
CA GLU A 183 16.45 24.45 -25.56
C GLU A 183 16.63 23.01 -25.05
N PHE A 184 15.53 22.30 -24.74
CA PHE A 184 15.57 20.89 -24.39
C PHE A 184 16.32 20.06 -25.45
N ASN A 185 15.96 20.21 -26.73
CA ASN A 185 16.59 19.45 -27.81
C ASN A 185 18.12 19.68 -27.89
N THR A 186 18.58 20.93 -27.67
CA THR A 186 20.02 21.25 -27.68
C THR A 186 20.80 20.55 -26.56
N PHE A 187 20.26 20.50 -25.35
CA PHE A 187 20.90 19.79 -24.23
C PHE A 187 20.78 18.28 -24.37
N HIS A 188 19.58 17.81 -24.72
CA HIS A 188 19.26 16.41 -24.84
C HIS A 188 20.20 15.71 -25.82
N LYS A 189 20.43 16.29 -27.02
CA LYS A 189 21.34 15.73 -28.02
C LYS A 189 22.77 15.53 -27.48
N VAL A 190 23.31 16.49 -26.74
CA VAL A 190 24.68 16.41 -26.20
C VAL A 190 24.78 15.40 -25.04
N LEU A 191 23.74 15.32 -24.21
CA LEU A 191 23.70 14.43 -23.05
C LEU A 191 23.45 12.98 -23.46
N SER A 192 22.55 12.73 -24.43
CA SER A 192 22.25 11.39 -24.92
C SER A 192 23.46 10.77 -25.64
N GLU A 193 24.14 11.51 -26.53
CA GLU A 193 25.37 11.06 -27.20
C GLU A 193 26.43 10.60 -26.19
N ARG A 194 26.62 11.36 -25.10
CA ARG A 194 27.61 11.01 -24.06
C ARG A 194 27.19 9.91 -23.12
N ALA A 195 25.89 9.80 -22.84
CA ALA A 195 25.35 8.70 -22.05
C ALA A 195 25.50 7.37 -22.82
N GLN A 196 25.28 7.38 -24.14
CA GLN A 196 25.51 6.23 -25.03
C GLN A 196 26.99 5.84 -25.08
N GLU A 197 27.90 6.81 -25.11
CA GLU A 197 29.36 6.57 -24.99
C GLU A 197 29.78 6.04 -23.61
N GLY A 198 28.87 6.01 -22.62
CA GLY A 198 29.14 5.51 -21.26
C GLY A 198 30.00 6.46 -20.42
N LYS A 199 29.99 7.77 -20.72
CA LYS A 199 30.81 8.78 -20.03
C LYS A 199 30.10 9.53 -18.91
N LEU A 200 28.77 9.45 -18.84
CA LEU A 200 27.95 10.12 -17.84
C LEU A 200 26.64 9.39 -17.60
N VAL A 201 26.03 9.62 -16.44
CA VAL A 201 24.66 9.23 -16.13
C VAL A 201 23.77 10.43 -16.41
N TYR A 202 22.88 10.31 -17.41
CA TYR A 202 21.96 11.36 -17.81
C TYR A 202 20.59 11.12 -17.17
N VAL A 203 20.09 12.15 -16.47
CA VAL A 203 18.78 12.14 -15.84
C VAL A 203 17.95 13.33 -16.33
N LEU A 204 16.65 13.13 -16.57
CA LEU A 204 15.70 14.19 -16.93
C LEU A 204 14.67 14.40 -15.82
N ARG A 205 14.54 15.64 -15.37
CA ARG A 205 13.47 16.12 -14.48
C ARG A 205 12.61 17.13 -15.22
N HIS A 206 11.29 16.99 -15.10
CA HIS A 206 10.36 17.92 -15.73
C HIS A 206 10.44 19.31 -15.09
N PHE A 207 10.69 20.33 -15.89
CA PHE A 207 10.74 21.72 -15.43
C PHE A 207 10.00 22.62 -16.41
N VAL A 208 9.19 23.54 -15.89
CA VAL A 208 8.40 24.48 -16.67
C VAL A 208 8.77 25.85 -16.15
N PHE A 209 9.49 26.61 -16.97
CA PHE A 209 10.07 27.90 -16.57
C PHE A 209 9.01 28.90 -16.07
N GLU A 210 7.91 29.02 -16.82
CA GLU A 210 6.77 29.88 -16.45
C GLU A 210 5.49 29.05 -16.39
N PRO A 211 5.13 28.52 -15.21
CA PRO A 211 3.83 27.88 -15.03
C PRO A 211 2.71 28.91 -15.17
N LYS A 212 1.58 28.47 -15.74
CA LYS A 212 0.39 29.34 -15.81
C LYS A 212 -0.10 29.68 -14.40
N ASN A 213 -0.55 30.92 -14.21
CA ASN A 213 -1.10 31.38 -12.92
C ASN A 213 -2.47 30.73 -12.57
N GLU A 214 -3.03 29.92 -13.47
CA GLU A 214 -4.27 29.17 -13.24
C GLU A 214 -4.02 27.91 -12.41
N LYS A 215 -4.80 27.74 -11.34
CA LYS A 215 -4.77 26.53 -10.53
C LYS A 215 -5.36 25.34 -11.27
N MET A 216 -4.79 24.19 -11.00
CA MET A 216 -5.20 22.93 -11.59
C MET A 216 -6.61 22.52 -11.13
N LEU A 217 -7.53 22.29 -12.07
CA LEU A 217 -8.84 21.70 -11.78
C LEU A 217 -8.71 20.19 -11.64
N LEU A 218 -9.20 19.65 -10.52
CA LEU A 218 -9.13 18.23 -10.20
C LEU A 218 -10.46 17.54 -10.51
N SER A 219 -10.37 16.25 -10.83
CA SER A 219 -11.49 15.34 -11.07
C SER A 219 -11.31 14.05 -10.25
N GLY A 220 -12.31 13.16 -10.26
CA GLY A 220 -12.28 11.93 -9.44
C GLY A 220 -12.78 12.12 -8.00
N PHE A 221 -13.55 13.16 -7.72
CA PHE A 221 -14.24 13.37 -6.44
C PHE A 221 -15.76 13.31 -6.61
N GLY A 222 -16.47 12.94 -5.54
CA GLY A 222 -17.93 13.00 -5.44
C GLY A 222 -18.37 14.22 -4.63
N VAL A 223 -19.58 14.73 -4.92
CA VAL A 223 -20.21 15.80 -4.14
C VAL A 223 -21.53 15.28 -3.62
N GLU A 224 -21.71 15.38 -2.32
CA GLU A 224 -22.94 14.99 -1.64
C GLU A 224 -23.69 16.24 -1.16
N LEU A 225 -24.99 16.29 -1.41
CA LEU A 225 -25.91 17.27 -0.84
C LEU A 225 -26.71 16.62 0.29
N ALA A 226 -26.07 16.44 1.44
CA ALA A 226 -26.67 15.79 2.60
C ALA A 226 -27.84 16.62 3.18
N ILE A 227 -28.96 15.96 3.44
CA ILE A 227 -30.15 16.56 4.04
C ILE A 227 -29.99 16.51 5.56
N LYS A 228 -29.90 17.68 6.21
CA LYS A 228 -29.68 17.77 7.67
C LYS A 228 -30.92 17.46 8.51
N SER A 229 -32.12 17.68 7.98
CA SER A 229 -33.38 17.51 8.72
C SER A 229 -34.11 16.23 8.29
N THR A 230 -33.50 15.07 8.54
CA THR A 230 -34.10 13.75 8.28
C THR A 230 -35.07 13.32 9.39
N GLU A 231 -34.82 13.72 10.64
CA GLU A 231 -35.60 13.32 11.83
C GLU A 231 -37.05 13.81 11.85
N TYR A 232 -37.34 14.97 11.26
CA TYR A 232 -38.71 15.52 11.20
C TYR A 232 -39.54 14.98 10.02
N LYS A 233 -39.03 13.98 9.29
CA LYS A 233 -39.69 13.43 8.10
C LYS A 233 -39.99 11.94 8.15
N ALA A 234 -39.55 11.20 9.16
CA ALA A 234 -40.11 9.88 9.48
C ALA A 234 -41.04 10.08 10.67
N VAL A 235 -42.35 9.89 10.47
CA VAL A 235 -43.35 10.08 11.54
C VAL A 235 -43.12 9.00 12.60
N ASP A 236 -43.10 9.46 13.86
CA ASP A 236 -43.08 8.66 15.09
C ASP A 236 -44.25 7.65 15.12
N ASP A 237 -43.95 6.38 15.33
CA ASP A 237 -44.90 5.24 15.35
C ASP A 237 -45.79 5.19 16.60
N THR A 238 -45.72 6.18 17.49
CA THR A 238 -46.51 6.18 18.72
C THR A 238 -47.91 6.80 18.53
N GLN A 239 -48.88 5.89 18.34
CA GLN A 239 -50.35 6.04 18.30
C GLN A 239 -51.01 6.03 16.91
N VAL A 240 -51.20 4.83 16.36
CA VAL A 240 -52.31 4.57 15.45
C VAL A 240 -53.24 3.56 16.11
N LYS A 241 -54.34 4.07 16.70
CA LYS A 241 -55.51 3.23 16.99
C LYS A 241 -56.09 2.78 15.66
N GLU A 242 -56.22 1.47 15.49
CA GLU A 242 -56.95 0.85 14.40
C GLU A 242 -58.36 1.46 14.28
N SER A 243 -58.61 2.19 13.20
CA SER A 243 -59.96 2.40 12.68
C SER A 243 -60.10 1.61 11.39
N LYS A 244 -60.62 0.39 11.50
CA LYS A 244 -61.23 -0.33 10.37
C LYS A 244 -62.40 0.50 9.84
N SER A 245 -62.27 1.05 8.63
CA SER A 245 -63.42 1.37 7.79
C SER A 245 -63.03 1.40 6.31
N LEU A 246 -63.44 0.34 5.62
CA LEU A 246 -64.17 0.34 4.34
C LEU A 246 -63.62 1.20 3.19
N THR A 247 -63.22 0.50 2.13
CA THR A 247 -63.42 0.86 0.72
C THR A 247 -64.43 2.00 0.50
N THR A 248 -63.93 3.18 0.14
CA THR A 248 -64.56 4.14 -0.78
C THR A 248 -63.52 5.19 -1.18
N ASP A 249 -63.38 5.40 -2.48
CA ASP A 249 -62.60 6.48 -3.07
C ASP A 249 -63.01 7.84 -2.50
N ASN A 250 -62.18 8.43 -1.64
CA ASN A 250 -62.27 9.85 -1.29
C ASN A 250 -61.18 10.62 -2.04
N GLU A 251 -61.50 11.02 -3.27
CA GLU A 251 -60.75 11.94 -4.15
C GLU A 251 -60.67 13.40 -3.61
N ALA A 252 -60.85 13.66 -2.32
CA ALA A 252 -61.40 14.95 -1.87
C ALA A 252 -60.47 15.87 -1.05
N GLU A 253 -59.13 15.72 -1.03
CA GLU A 253 -58.31 16.61 -0.18
C GLU A 253 -57.00 17.18 -0.73
N ASN A 254 -56.72 17.21 -2.04
CA ASN A 254 -55.79 18.21 -2.61
C ASN A 254 -55.96 18.37 -4.13
N ASP A 255 -56.73 19.38 -4.53
CA ASP A 255 -57.10 19.68 -5.94
C ASP A 255 -56.35 20.88 -6.52
N GLU A 256 -55.42 21.48 -5.76
CA GLU A 256 -54.46 22.49 -6.22
C GLU A 256 -53.07 21.88 -6.37
N VAL A 257 -52.54 21.88 -7.60
CA VAL A 257 -51.15 21.51 -7.90
C VAL A 257 -50.52 22.66 -8.70
N GLN A 258 -49.47 23.28 -8.15
CA GLN A 258 -48.79 24.47 -8.72
C GLN A 258 -49.72 25.63 -9.14
N GLY A 259 -50.77 25.92 -8.36
CA GLY A 259 -51.71 27.01 -8.65
C GLY A 259 -52.79 26.68 -9.68
N PHE A 260 -52.87 25.43 -10.16
CA PHE A 260 -53.96 24.96 -11.01
C PHE A 260 -55.05 24.26 -10.20
N LEU A 261 -56.28 24.77 -10.29
CA LEU A 261 -57.49 24.18 -9.72
C LEU A 261 -58.08 23.14 -10.68
N PHE A 262 -57.65 21.88 -10.55
CA PHE A 262 -58.05 20.79 -11.47
C PHE A 262 -59.54 20.50 -11.45
N ARG A 263 -60.24 20.81 -10.35
CA ARG A 263 -61.69 20.71 -10.25
C ARG A 263 -62.43 21.67 -11.18
N LYS A 264 -61.89 22.88 -11.36
CA LYS A 264 -62.49 23.91 -12.20
C LYS A 264 -62.15 23.66 -13.67
N LEU A 265 -60.91 23.24 -13.95
CA LEU A 265 -60.44 22.86 -15.29
C LEU A 265 -61.18 21.65 -15.86
N LYS A 266 -61.41 20.60 -15.05
CA LYS A 266 -62.22 19.44 -15.47
C LYS A 266 -63.69 19.78 -15.73
N LYS A 267 -64.22 20.81 -15.05
CA LYS A 267 -65.59 21.30 -15.28
C LYS A 267 -65.69 22.24 -16.49
N SER A 268 -64.64 23.00 -16.80
CA SER A 268 -64.64 23.97 -17.90
C SER A 268 -64.25 23.37 -19.25
N HIS A 269 -63.46 22.29 -19.27
CA HIS A 269 -63.06 21.56 -20.48
C HIS A 269 -63.29 20.04 -20.30
N PRO A 270 -64.54 19.56 -20.47
CA PRO A 270 -64.87 18.14 -20.37
C PRO A 270 -64.19 17.29 -21.45
N GLU A 271 -63.91 17.87 -22.62
CA GLU A 271 -63.26 17.17 -23.74
C GLU A 271 -61.77 16.84 -23.51
N LEU A 272 -61.05 17.54 -22.61
CA LEU A 272 -59.61 17.35 -22.36
C LEU A 272 -59.33 16.62 -21.04
N GLN A 273 -60.29 15.81 -20.56
CA GLN A 273 -60.23 15.22 -19.21
C GLN A 273 -59.03 14.25 -19.04
N GLU A 274 -58.66 13.56 -20.11
CA GLU A 274 -57.55 12.61 -20.15
C GLU A 274 -56.19 13.33 -20.18
N GLU A 275 -56.09 14.40 -20.97
CA GLU A 275 -54.92 15.28 -21.04
C GLU A 275 -54.72 16.10 -19.76
N LEU A 276 -55.80 16.53 -19.10
CA LEU A 276 -55.74 17.15 -17.77
C LEU A 276 -55.30 16.16 -16.68
N ARG A 277 -55.60 14.85 -16.85
CA ARG A 277 -55.05 13.80 -15.98
C ARG A 277 -53.55 13.61 -16.23
N GLU A 278 -53.11 13.57 -17.48
CA GLU A 278 -51.69 13.51 -17.82
C GLU A 278 -50.92 14.74 -17.36
N LEU A 279 -51.48 15.95 -17.52
CA LEU A 279 -50.89 17.20 -17.03
C LEU A 279 -50.80 17.21 -15.50
N ARG A 280 -51.84 16.74 -14.79
CA ARG A 280 -51.78 16.58 -13.33
C ARG A 280 -50.70 15.58 -12.92
N LYS A 281 -50.57 14.47 -13.65
CA LYS A 281 -49.54 13.44 -13.43
C LYS A 281 -48.14 14.02 -13.66
N HIS A 282 -47.94 14.75 -14.75
CA HIS A 282 -46.69 15.45 -15.07
C HIS A 282 -46.34 16.51 -14.02
N LEU A 283 -47.33 17.30 -13.57
CA LEU A 283 -47.10 18.32 -12.53
C LEU A 283 -46.73 17.70 -11.19
N LEU A 284 -47.36 16.58 -10.82
CA LEU A 284 -47.01 15.80 -9.64
C LEU A 284 -45.62 15.15 -9.74
N GLU A 285 -45.25 14.65 -10.92
CA GLU A 285 -43.91 14.13 -11.22
C GLU A 285 -42.84 15.23 -11.25
N SER A 286 -43.24 16.48 -11.54
CA SER A 286 -42.38 17.66 -11.53
C SER A 286 -42.24 18.34 -10.16
N THR A 287 -43.03 17.91 -9.17
CA THR A 287 -42.92 18.45 -7.80
C THR A 287 -41.63 17.95 -7.16
N ASN A 288 -40.63 18.82 -7.05
CA ASN A 288 -39.41 18.59 -6.27
C ASN A 288 -39.63 18.67 -4.74
N ASP A 289 -40.89 18.60 -4.27
CA ASP A 289 -41.23 18.73 -2.86
C ASP A 289 -40.94 17.42 -2.12
N MET A 290 -39.87 17.47 -1.34
CA MET A 290 -39.40 16.44 -0.40
C MET A 290 -40.41 16.25 0.75
N THR A 291 -41.53 15.60 0.46
CA THR A 291 -42.56 15.22 1.43
C THR A 291 -42.19 13.91 2.14
N PRO A 292 -42.50 13.76 3.44
CA PRO A 292 -42.13 12.58 4.23
C PRO A 292 -42.81 11.30 3.72
N LEU A 293 -42.04 10.21 3.62
CA LEU A 293 -42.52 8.86 3.27
C LEU A 293 -42.93 8.09 4.53
N LYS A 294 -43.88 7.17 4.39
CA LYS A 294 -44.29 6.30 5.50
C LYS A 294 -43.36 5.10 5.64
N VAL A 295 -43.20 4.56 6.85
CA VAL A 295 -42.23 3.49 7.15
C VAL A 295 -42.42 2.24 6.29
N TRP A 296 -43.67 1.81 6.04
CA TRP A 296 -43.95 0.66 5.17
C TRP A 296 -43.67 0.92 3.68
N GLU A 297 -43.71 2.19 3.23
CA GLU A 297 -43.39 2.54 1.84
C GLU A 297 -41.89 2.43 1.56
N LEU A 298 -41.05 2.38 2.60
CA LEU A 298 -39.59 2.21 2.47
C LEU A 298 -39.18 0.75 2.26
N GLN A 299 -39.99 -0.22 2.71
CA GLN A 299 -39.64 -1.64 2.65
C GLN A 299 -39.51 -2.18 1.22
N ASP A 300 -40.42 -1.75 0.33
CA ASP A 300 -40.47 -2.22 -1.06
C ASP A 300 -39.71 -1.33 -2.06
N LEU A 301 -39.10 -0.25 -1.57
CA LEU A 301 -38.53 0.81 -2.42
C LEU A 301 -37.37 0.29 -3.29
N SER A 302 -36.58 -0.66 -2.78
CA SER A 302 -35.49 -1.31 -3.53
C SER A 302 -36.02 -2.14 -4.70
N PHE A 303 -37.06 -2.95 -4.48
CA PHE A 303 -37.72 -3.75 -5.52
C PHE A 303 -38.42 -2.88 -6.56
N GLN A 304 -39.03 -1.78 -6.12
CA GLN A 304 -39.69 -0.80 -7.00
C GLN A 304 -38.67 -0.08 -7.90
N ALA A 305 -37.53 0.31 -7.34
CA ALA A 305 -36.42 0.88 -8.11
C ALA A 305 -35.89 -0.11 -9.16
N ALA A 306 -35.66 -1.36 -8.76
CA ALA A 306 -35.20 -2.42 -9.66
C ALA A 306 -36.21 -2.67 -10.80
N SER A 307 -37.51 -2.78 -10.46
CA SER A 307 -38.57 -2.93 -11.46
C SER A 307 -38.57 -1.78 -12.45
N ARG A 308 -38.46 -0.53 -11.97
CA ARG A 308 -38.43 0.67 -12.81
C ARG A 308 -37.23 0.65 -13.78
N ILE A 309 -36.06 0.23 -13.33
CA ILE A 309 -34.85 0.11 -14.17
C ILE A 309 -35.05 -0.96 -15.25
N MET A 310 -35.64 -2.10 -14.89
CA MET A 310 -35.87 -3.22 -15.81
C MET A 310 -36.97 -2.97 -16.84
N THR A 311 -37.90 -2.05 -16.58
CA THR A 311 -38.95 -1.66 -17.55
C THR A 311 -38.43 -0.84 -18.75
N VAL A 312 -37.20 -0.33 -18.67
CA VAL A 312 -36.58 0.54 -19.67
C VAL A 312 -35.61 -0.24 -20.57
N PRO A 313 -35.44 0.11 -21.85
CA PRO A 313 -34.46 -0.54 -22.72
C PRO A 313 -33.03 -0.56 -22.14
N LYS A 314 -32.25 -1.61 -22.44
CA LYS A 314 -30.92 -1.85 -21.86
C LYS A 314 -29.93 -0.68 -21.97
N PHE A 315 -30.03 0.15 -23.01
CA PHE A 315 -29.14 1.29 -23.19
C PHE A 315 -29.49 2.45 -22.23
N ASP A 316 -30.78 2.64 -21.98
CA ASP A 316 -31.30 3.69 -21.12
C ASP A 316 -31.38 3.26 -19.64
N SER A 317 -31.36 1.96 -19.35
CA SER A 317 -31.42 1.43 -17.98
C SER A 317 -30.24 1.90 -17.12
N LEU A 318 -29.02 1.96 -17.66
CA LEU A 318 -27.84 2.48 -16.95
C LEU A 318 -27.95 3.97 -16.67
N LYS A 319 -28.47 4.74 -17.63
CA LYS A 319 -28.68 6.19 -17.47
C LYS A 319 -29.76 6.47 -16.42
N LEU A 320 -30.82 5.66 -16.41
CA LEU A 320 -31.87 5.73 -15.39
C LEU A 320 -31.35 5.32 -14.02
N MET A 321 -30.54 4.25 -13.94
CA MET A 321 -29.89 3.83 -12.69
C MET A 321 -28.99 4.95 -12.14
N GLN A 322 -28.25 5.65 -13.01
CA GLN A 322 -27.45 6.81 -12.64
C GLN A 322 -28.32 7.96 -12.11
N ASP A 323 -29.40 8.33 -12.80
CA ASP A 323 -30.32 9.39 -12.35
C ASP A 323 -30.97 9.04 -11.00
N LEU A 324 -31.46 7.80 -10.86
CA LEU A 324 -32.09 7.33 -9.62
C LEU A 324 -31.09 7.28 -8.46
N SER A 325 -29.84 6.88 -8.70
CA SER A 325 -28.80 6.85 -7.66
C SER A 325 -28.38 8.26 -7.23
N GLN A 326 -28.19 9.18 -8.18
CA GLN A 326 -27.74 10.56 -7.88
C GLN A 326 -28.84 11.43 -7.28
N ASN A 327 -30.10 11.20 -7.66
CA ASN A 327 -31.26 11.99 -7.26
C ASN A 327 -32.26 11.20 -6.41
N PHE A 328 -31.81 10.15 -5.70
CA PHE A 328 -32.70 9.21 -5.01
C PHE A 328 -33.73 9.88 -4.08
N PRO A 329 -33.36 10.83 -3.21
CA PRO A 329 -34.32 11.41 -2.27
C PRO A 329 -35.49 12.15 -2.96
N SER A 330 -35.23 12.81 -4.10
CA SER A 330 -36.29 13.50 -4.86
C SER A 330 -37.13 12.53 -5.71
N ARG A 331 -36.56 11.39 -6.10
CA ARG A 331 -37.23 10.36 -6.91
C ARG A 331 -37.99 9.33 -6.07
N ALA A 332 -37.69 9.19 -4.78
CA ALA A 332 -38.23 8.13 -3.92
C ALA A 332 -39.77 8.04 -3.95
N ARG A 333 -40.49 9.17 -3.92
CA ARG A 333 -41.96 9.18 -3.99
C ARG A 333 -42.53 8.68 -5.33
N SER A 334 -41.80 8.86 -6.43
CA SER A 334 -42.23 8.33 -7.73
C SER A 334 -42.11 6.80 -7.78
N LEU A 335 -41.17 6.24 -7.02
CA LEU A 335 -40.90 4.81 -6.98
C LEU A 335 -41.97 4.03 -6.19
N THR A 336 -42.56 4.62 -5.13
CA THR A 336 -43.60 3.96 -4.31
C THR A 336 -44.85 3.56 -5.10
N ARG A 337 -45.05 4.14 -6.28
CA ARG A 337 -46.19 3.88 -7.18
C ARG A 337 -45.90 2.79 -8.22
N VAL A 338 -44.67 2.29 -8.30
CA VAL A 338 -44.27 1.26 -9.27
C VAL A 338 -44.77 -0.09 -8.76
N ALA A 339 -45.53 -0.79 -9.58
CA ALA A 339 -45.98 -2.14 -9.26
C ALA A 339 -44.81 -3.12 -9.40
N VAL A 340 -44.57 -3.93 -8.36
CA VAL A 340 -43.52 -4.96 -8.36
C VAL A 340 -44.12 -6.28 -8.83
N ASN A 341 -43.53 -6.88 -9.86
CA ASN A 341 -43.90 -8.24 -10.29
C ASN A 341 -43.44 -9.27 -9.24
N GLN A 342 -44.34 -10.16 -8.82
CA GLN A 342 -44.05 -11.20 -7.83
C GLN A 342 -42.99 -12.20 -8.29
N ASP A 343 -42.91 -12.50 -9.60
CA ASP A 343 -41.90 -13.43 -10.13
C ASP A 343 -40.48 -12.83 -10.00
N MET A 344 -40.35 -11.54 -10.29
CA MET A 344 -39.08 -10.82 -10.12
C MET A 344 -38.63 -10.77 -8.66
N ARG A 345 -39.57 -10.57 -7.72
CA ARG A 345 -39.25 -10.59 -6.28
C ARG A 345 -38.65 -11.95 -5.87
N LYS A 346 -39.28 -13.06 -6.28
CA LYS A 346 -38.77 -14.41 -5.98
C LYS A 346 -37.38 -14.64 -6.57
N GLU A 347 -37.16 -14.24 -7.82
CA GLU A 347 -35.85 -14.38 -8.48
C GLU A 347 -34.75 -13.58 -7.76
N ILE A 348 -35.06 -12.36 -7.31
CA ILE A 348 -34.13 -11.52 -6.53
C ILE A 348 -33.81 -12.19 -5.19
N GLU A 349 -34.81 -12.68 -4.46
CA GLU A 349 -34.63 -13.37 -3.17
C GLU A 349 -33.80 -14.64 -3.31
N ASP A 350 -34.05 -15.46 -4.34
CA ASP A 350 -33.27 -16.67 -4.61
C ASP A 350 -31.83 -16.34 -5.00
N THR A 351 -31.62 -15.26 -5.76
CA THR A 351 -30.28 -14.77 -6.10
C THR A 351 -29.53 -14.28 -4.86
N GLN A 352 -30.20 -13.53 -3.98
CA GLN A 352 -29.64 -13.07 -2.71
C GLN A 352 -29.23 -14.24 -1.82
N LYS A 353 -30.06 -15.29 -1.70
CA LYS A 353 -29.71 -16.51 -0.95
C LYS A 353 -28.46 -17.18 -1.52
N ARG A 354 -28.43 -17.42 -2.83
CA ARG A 354 -27.28 -18.06 -3.48
C ARG A 354 -25.99 -17.25 -3.31
N LEU A 355 -26.06 -15.93 -3.41
CA LEU A 355 -24.89 -15.05 -3.22
C LEU A 355 -24.45 -15.02 -1.76
N SER A 356 -25.38 -15.06 -0.81
CA SER A 356 -25.06 -15.13 0.62
C SER A 356 -24.35 -16.43 0.99
N GLU A 357 -24.77 -17.57 0.41
CA GLU A 357 -24.16 -18.88 0.67
C GLU A 357 -22.82 -19.07 -0.03
N SER A 358 -22.67 -18.57 -1.28
CA SER A 358 -21.46 -18.79 -2.08
C SER A 358 -20.38 -17.74 -1.90
N MET A 359 -20.76 -16.47 -1.70
CA MET A 359 -19.85 -15.32 -1.66
C MET A 359 -19.97 -14.50 -0.37
N GLY A 360 -20.90 -14.84 0.54
CA GLY A 360 -21.10 -14.10 1.79
C GLY A 360 -21.77 -12.73 1.65
N ILE A 361 -22.25 -12.37 0.46
CA ILE A 361 -22.83 -11.05 0.16
C ILE A 361 -24.26 -10.99 0.71
N GLN A 362 -24.52 -10.06 1.64
CA GLN A 362 -25.84 -9.87 2.23
C GLN A 362 -26.65 -8.79 1.49
N PRO A 363 -27.98 -8.76 1.64
CA PRO A 363 -28.81 -7.68 1.11
C PRO A 363 -28.37 -6.31 1.66
N GLY A 364 -27.97 -5.41 0.78
CA GLY A 364 -27.47 -4.07 1.14
C GLY A 364 -25.97 -3.90 0.94
N ASP A 365 -25.23 -5.00 0.82
CA ASP A 365 -23.79 -4.97 0.53
C ASP A 365 -23.55 -4.63 -0.95
N ALA A 366 -22.52 -3.81 -1.20
CA ALA A 366 -22.07 -3.47 -2.55
C ALA A 366 -20.70 -4.11 -2.80
N SER A 367 -20.62 -5.05 -3.74
CA SER A 367 -19.38 -5.69 -4.14
C SER A 367 -19.13 -5.50 -5.64
N LEU A 368 -17.93 -5.03 -6.00
CA LEU A 368 -17.51 -4.89 -7.39
C LEU A 368 -16.49 -5.98 -7.73
N PHE A 369 -16.69 -6.67 -8.85
CA PHE A 369 -15.74 -7.65 -9.36
C PHE A 369 -15.27 -7.24 -10.75
N ILE A 370 -13.96 -7.17 -10.96
CA ILE A 370 -13.36 -6.97 -12.29
C ILE A 370 -12.61 -8.26 -12.64
N ASN A 371 -13.09 -8.97 -13.67
CA ASN A 371 -12.49 -10.22 -14.15
C ASN A 371 -12.28 -11.31 -13.07
N GLY A 372 -13.09 -11.29 -12.01
CA GLY A 372 -13.00 -12.22 -10.88
C GLY A 372 -12.23 -11.69 -9.66
N ILE A 373 -11.57 -10.53 -9.78
CA ILE A 373 -10.92 -9.84 -8.67
C ILE A 373 -11.98 -9.04 -7.90
N HIS A 374 -12.11 -9.34 -6.60
CA HIS A 374 -12.96 -8.57 -5.69
C HIS A 374 -12.32 -7.21 -5.41
N ILE A 375 -13.08 -6.14 -5.66
CA ILE A 375 -12.68 -4.75 -5.39
C ILE A 375 -13.55 -4.23 -4.25
N ASP A 376 -12.89 -3.98 -3.12
CA ASP A 376 -13.50 -3.29 -1.99
C ASP A 376 -13.69 -1.79 -2.33
N LEU A 377 -14.95 -1.37 -2.41
CA LEU A 377 -15.34 -0.01 -2.77
C LEU A 377 -15.06 1.01 -1.66
N ASP A 378 -14.88 0.58 -0.41
CA ASP A 378 -14.55 1.46 0.71
C ASP A 378 -13.07 1.86 0.70
N ILE A 379 -12.23 0.98 0.14
CA ILE A 379 -10.77 1.17 0.08
C ILE A 379 -10.33 1.78 -1.26
N HIS A 380 -10.87 1.27 -2.36
CA HIS A 380 -10.42 1.64 -3.71
C HIS A 380 -11.11 2.90 -4.23
N ASN A 381 -10.30 3.85 -4.70
CA ASN A 381 -10.77 5.07 -5.36
C ASN A 381 -10.67 4.94 -6.89
N PRO A 382 -11.24 5.88 -7.68
CA PRO A 382 -11.18 5.83 -9.15
C PRO A 382 -9.76 5.73 -9.72
N PHE A 383 -8.76 6.27 -9.02
CA PHE A 383 -7.35 6.18 -9.41
C PHE A 383 -6.79 4.76 -9.21
N SER A 384 -7.11 4.11 -8.09
CA SER A 384 -6.73 2.72 -7.82
C SER A 384 -7.38 1.77 -8.82
N ILE A 385 -8.63 2.04 -9.18
CA ILE A 385 -9.34 1.26 -10.21
C ILE A 385 -8.67 1.42 -11.58
N LEU A 386 -8.19 2.62 -11.93
CA LEU A 386 -7.42 2.83 -13.16
C LEU A 386 -6.14 1.98 -13.19
N ASP A 387 -5.44 1.86 -12.06
CA ASP A 387 -4.23 1.03 -11.95
C ASP A 387 -4.53 -0.48 -12.08
N ILE A 388 -5.62 -0.93 -11.46
CA ILE A 388 -6.13 -2.31 -11.61
C ILE A 388 -6.47 -2.59 -13.07
N LEU A 389 -7.25 -1.71 -13.70
CA LEU A 389 -7.64 -1.83 -15.11
C LEU A 389 -6.44 -1.85 -16.05
N ARG A 390 -5.40 -1.07 -15.75
CA ARG A 390 -4.17 -1.06 -16.54
C ARG A 390 -3.39 -2.37 -16.40
N THR A 391 -3.27 -2.89 -15.18
CA THR A 391 -2.58 -4.15 -14.92
C THR A 391 -3.29 -5.30 -15.62
N GLU A 392 -4.62 -5.33 -15.52
CA GLU A 392 -5.46 -6.33 -16.17
C GLU A 392 -5.42 -6.19 -17.70
N ALA A 393 -5.41 -4.96 -18.23
CA ALA A 393 -5.23 -4.72 -19.66
C ALA A 393 -3.92 -5.31 -20.19
N LYS A 394 -2.81 -5.18 -19.44
CA LYS A 394 -1.52 -5.78 -19.82
C LYS A 394 -1.60 -7.32 -19.87
N ILE A 395 -2.30 -7.94 -18.92
CA ILE A 395 -2.51 -9.41 -18.89
C ILE A 395 -3.34 -9.85 -20.10
N LEU A 396 -4.46 -9.17 -20.36
CA LEU A 396 -5.35 -9.47 -21.48
C LEU A 396 -4.65 -9.31 -22.83
N GLU A 397 -3.85 -8.26 -23.00
CA GLU A 397 -3.02 -8.06 -24.19
C GLU A 397 -1.98 -9.17 -24.35
N GLY A 398 -1.34 -9.59 -23.26
CA GLY A 398 -0.41 -10.72 -23.26
C GLY A 398 -1.08 -12.01 -23.72
N LEU A 399 -2.26 -12.34 -23.20
CA LEU A 399 -3.04 -13.50 -23.61
C LEU A 399 -3.49 -13.41 -25.08
N HIS A 400 -3.92 -12.23 -25.52
CA HIS A 400 -4.32 -11.99 -26.90
C HIS A 400 -3.15 -12.19 -27.88
N ASN A 401 -1.96 -11.70 -27.52
CA ASN A 401 -0.73 -11.85 -28.30
C ASN A 401 -0.29 -13.32 -28.40
N LEU A 402 -0.58 -14.14 -27.38
CA LEU A 402 -0.39 -15.59 -27.39
C LEU A 402 -1.46 -16.34 -28.21
N GLY A 403 -2.42 -15.64 -28.82
CA GLY A 403 -3.49 -16.22 -29.63
C GLY A 403 -4.69 -16.72 -28.82
N ILE A 404 -4.74 -16.46 -27.51
CA ILE A 404 -5.86 -16.86 -26.65
C ILE A 404 -6.96 -15.80 -26.77
N ARG A 405 -8.08 -16.17 -27.40
CA ARG A 405 -9.21 -15.27 -27.69
C ARG A 405 -10.54 -15.83 -27.20
N GLY A 406 -11.51 -14.94 -27.00
CA GLY A 406 -12.90 -15.31 -26.68
C GLY A 406 -13.09 -15.92 -25.29
N SER A 407 -13.98 -16.91 -25.18
CA SER A 407 -14.38 -17.54 -23.92
C SER A 407 -13.29 -18.35 -23.21
N SER A 408 -12.15 -18.60 -23.87
CA SER A 408 -10.99 -19.24 -23.23
C SER A 408 -10.31 -18.30 -22.24
N VAL A 409 -10.35 -16.99 -22.47
CA VAL A 409 -9.72 -15.98 -21.60
C VAL A 409 -10.32 -16.02 -20.19
N SER A 410 -11.65 -16.08 -20.07
CA SER A 410 -12.30 -16.16 -18.75
C SER A 410 -11.89 -17.41 -17.99
N LYS A 411 -11.66 -18.55 -18.66
CA LYS A 411 -11.16 -19.77 -18.01
C LYS A 411 -9.75 -19.59 -17.43
N PHE A 412 -8.88 -18.85 -18.11
CA PHE A 412 -7.54 -18.55 -17.60
C PHE A 412 -7.57 -17.53 -16.46
N LEU A 413 -8.47 -16.55 -16.51
CA LEU A 413 -8.64 -15.55 -15.44
C LEU A 413 -9.28 -16.16 -14.18
N HIS A 414 -10.15 -17.16 -14.35
CA HIS A 414 -10.75 -17.91 -13.24
C HIS A 414 -9.88 -19.06 -12.73
N LEU A 415 -8.69 -19.30 -13.30
CA LEU A 415 -7.74 -20.20 -12.66
C LEU A 415 -7.45 -19.61 -11.29
N PRO A 416 -7.66 -20.36 -10.19
CA PRO A 416 -7.23 -19.92 -8.89
C PRO A 416 -5.72 -19.70 -9.00
N SER A 417 -5.30 -18.43 -9.07
CA SER A 417 -3.95 -18.07 -8.66
C SER A 417 -3.83 -18.71 -7.28
N SER A 418 -2.83 -19.56 -7.08
CA SER A 418 -2.69 -20.33 -5.85
C SER A 418 -2.26 -19.40 -4.70
N THR A 419 -3.11 -18.46 -4.32
CA THR A 419 -2.96 -17.56 -3.17
C THR A 419 -3.18 -18.31 -1.85
N THR A 420 -3.55 -19.59 -1.89
CA THR A 420 -3.88 -20.42 -0.71
C THR A 420 -2.81 -21.44 -0.32
N VAL A 421 -1.72 -21.55 -1.09
CA VAL A 421 -0.49 -22.15 -0.55
C VAL A 421 0.38 -20.95 -0.24
N GLU A 422 0.45 -20.57 1.02
CA GLU A 422 1.53 -19.69 1.46
C GLU A 422 2.83 -20.30 0.91
N ASP A 423 3.48 -19.59 -0.02
CA ASP A 423 4.77 -19.96 -0.62
C ASP A 423 5.90 -19.85 0.44
N SER A 424 5.63 -20.28 1.67
CA SER A 424 6.57 -20.39 2.78
C SER A 424 7.33 -21.72 2.62
N TYR A 425 8.54 -21.59 2.08
CA TYR A 425 9.46 -22.70 1.97
C TYR A 425 10.02 -23.01 3.36
N ALA A 426 9.86 -24.26 3.79
CA ALA A 426 10.40 -24.73 5.05
C ALA A 426 11.77 -25.39 4.82
N LEU A 427 12.69 -25.21 5.76
CA LEU A 427 13.94 -25.96 5.86
C LEU A 427 13.68 -27.26 6.62
N ASP A 428 14.29 -28.37 6.18
CA ASP A 428 14.27 -29.61 6.96
C ASP A 428 15.02 -29.41 8.30
N ILE A 429 14.28 -29.52 9.40
CA ILE A 429 14.79 -29.35 10.77
C ILE A 429 15.29 -30.65 11.40
N ARG A 430 15.34 -31.77 10.66
CA ARG A 430 15.88 -33.05 11.15
C ARG A 430 17.39 -33.11 10.98
N HIS A 431 18.12 -32.27 11.70
CA HIS A 431 19.59 -32.23 11.67
C HIS A 431 20.19 -32.45 13.06
N SER A 432 21.28 -33.21 13.15
CA SER A 432 21.97 -33.54 14.41
C SER A 432 22.68 -32.37 15.08
N SER A 433 22.65 -31.17 14.49
CA SER A 433 23.30 -29.97 15.01
C SER A 433 22.36 -29.07 15.81
N ILE A 434 21.08 -29.44 15.88
CA ILE A 434 20.07 -28.70 16.66
C ILE A 434 20.10 -29.26 18.07
N MET A 435 20.41 -28.39 19.03
CA MET A 435 20.35 -28.68 20.46
C MET A 435 18.92 -28.38 20.94
N TRP A 436 18.14 -29.41 21.26
CA TRP A 436 16.77 -29.23 21.75
C TRP A 436 16.78 -28.92 23.25
N ALA A 437 16.06 -27.88 23.67
CA ALA A 437 15.93 -27.53 25.08
C ALA A 437 14.83 -28.35 25.78
N ASN A 438 13.83 -28.81 25.02
CA ASN A 438 12.70 -29.59 25.53
C ASN A 438 12.18 -30.59 24.49
N ASP A 439 11.51 -31.64 24.97
CA ASP A 439 10.74 -32.59 24.17
C ASP A 439 9.37 -32.83 24.82
N ILE A 440 8.32 -32.27 24.18
CA ILE A 440 6.96 -32.28 24.74
C ILE A 440 6.42 -33.72 24.90
N GLU A 441 6.90 -34.65 24.08
CA GLU A 441 6.45 -36.04 24.15
C GLU A 441 7.12 -36.83 25.27
N LYS A 442 8.37 -36.52 25.60
CA LYS A 442 9.20 -37.34 26.51
C LYS A 442 9.37 -36.74 27.91
N ASP A 443 9.43 -35.41 28.02
CA ASP A 443 9.80 -34.77 29.29
C ASP A 443 8.74 -34.97 30.38
N SER A 444 9.19 -35.12 31.62
CA SER A 444 8.31 -35.34 32.78
C SER A 444 7.37 -34.17 33.05
N MET A 445 7.76 -32.96 32.65
CA MET A 445 7.00 -31.72 32.82
C MET A 445 5.62 -31.80 32.12
N TYR A 446 5.56 -32.41 30.93
CA TYR A 446 4.35 -32.46 30.10
C TYR A 446 3.52 -33.73 30.31
N ARG A 447 3.86 -34.56 31.32
CA ARG A 447 3.18 -35.85 31.56
C ARG A 447 1.67 -35.71 31.84
N HIS A 448 1.24 -34.58 32.37
CA HIS A 448 -0.17 -34.29 32.66
C HIS A 448 -1.01 -33.97 31.41
N TRP A 449 -0.37 -33.72 30.27
CA TRP A 449 -1.07 -33.35 29.04
C TRP A 449 -1.61 -34.58 28.29
N PRO A 450 -2.79 -34.48 27.66
CA PRO A 450 -3.33 -35.55 26.83
C PRO A 450 -2.45 -35.79 25.59
N SER A 451 -2.22 -37.06 25.24
CA SER A 451 -1.40 -37.45 24.08
C SER A 451 -2.21 -37.71 22.80
N SER A 452 -3.54 -37.71 22.88
CA SER A 452 -4.42 -37.97 21.73
C SER A 452 -4.54 -36.74 20.84
N VAL A 453 -4.34 -36.97 19.54
CA VAL A 453 -4.42 -35.95 18.49
C VAL A 453 -5.88 -35.47 18.29
N GLN A 454 -6.86 -36.28 18.69
CA GLN A 454 -8.29 -35.93 18.63
C GLN A 454 -8.65 -34.73 19.51
N GLU A 455 -7.83 -34.42 20.53
CA GLU A 455 -8.03 -33.23 21.37
C GLU A 455 -7.88 -31.94 20.56
N LEU A 456 -7.26 -31.95 19.36
CA LEU A 456 -7.25 -30.82 18.43
C LEU A 456 -8.63 -30.52 17.83
N LEU A 457 -9.56 -31.48 17.77
CA LEU A 457 -10.90 -31.30 17.18
C LEU A 457 -11.97 -30.88 18.19
N ARG A 458 -11.68 -30.97 19.49
CA ARG A 458 -12.63 -30.59 20.55
C ARG A 458 -12.98 -29.11 20.46
N ALA A 459 -14.23 -28.71 20.71
CA ALA A 459 -14.59 -27.30 20.75
C ALA A 459 -13.89 -26.59 21.93
N THR A 460 -13.18 -25.49 21.67
CA THR A 460 -12.55 -24.62 22.67
C THR A 460 -12.85 -23.16 22.34
N PHE A 461 -12.78 -22.28 23.34
CA PHE A 461 -12.90 -20.84 23.09
C PHE A 461 -11.76 -20.38 22.14
N PRO A 462 -12.06 -19.54 21.14
CA PRO A 462 -11.05 -18.97 20.25
C PRO A 462 -9.95 -18.24 21.04
N GLY A 463 -8.69 -18.42 20.65
CA GLY A 463 -7.53 -17.79 21.29
C GLY A 463 -6.89 -18.62 22.43
N VAL A 464 -7.49 -19.73 22.85
CA VAL A 464 -6.88 -20.63 23.85
C VAL A 464 -5.98 -21.65 23.15
N ILE A 465 -4.70 -21.65 23.52
CA ILE A 465 -3.72 -22.62 23.02
C ILE A 465 -3.97 -23.98 23.69
N ARG A 466 -3.98 -25.05 22.88
CA ARG A 466 -4.24 -26.41 23.36
C ARG A 466 -2.95 -27.05 23.87
N GLN A 467 -2.98 -27.52 25.11
CA GLN A 467 -1.90 -28.27 25.73
C GLN A 467 -2.04 -29.74 25.34
N ILE A 468 -1.30 -30.17 24.33
CA ILE A 468 -1.28 -31.56 23.84
C ILE A 468 0.14 -32.07 23.91
N ARG A 469 0.31 -33.29 24.43
CA ARG A 469 1.61 -33.95 24.61
C ARG A 469 2.16 -34.49 23.28
N ARG A 470 2.36 -33.61 22.30
CA ARG A 470 2.82 -33.89 20.93
C ARG A 470 3.61 -32.72 20.36
N ASN A 471 4.63 -33.02 19.55
CA ASN A 471 5.55 -32.03 18.96
C ASN A 471 4.98 -31.35 17.69
N PHE A 472 3.84 -30.65 17.82
CA PHE A 472 3.19 -29.93 16.70
C PHE A 472 3.95 -28.67 16.26
N TYR A 473 4.54 -27.96 17.21
CA TYR A 473 5.14 -26.65 16.98
C TYR A 473 6.60 -26.68 17.40
N ASN A 474 7.49 -26.36 16.48
CA ASN A 474 8.94 -26.45 16.64
C ASN A 474 9.57 -25.10 16.28
N LEU A 475 10.32 -24.50 17.20
CA LEU A 475 11.09 -23.27 17.01
C LEU A 475 12.58 -23.61 17.02
N VAL A 476 13.30 -23.34 15.93
CA VAL A 476 14.75 -23.52 15.85
C VAL A 476 15.44 -22.17 15.65
N LEU A 477 16.24 -21.74 16.62
CA LEU A 477 16.94 -20.45 16.60
C LEU A 477 18.41 -20.64 16.19
N PHE A 478 18.82 -19.96 15.12
CA PHE A 478 20.21 -19.84 14.70
C PHE A 478 20.79 -18.56 15.32
N LEU A 479 21.77 -18.74 16.20
CA LEU A 479 22.31 -17.67 17.04
C LEU A 479 23.83 -17.61 16.93
N ASP A 480 24.37 -16.40 16.97
CA ASP A 480 25.78 -16.15 17.29
C ASP A 480 25.84 -15.76 18.78
N PRO A 481 26.47 -16.58 19.65
CA PRO A 481 26.46 -16.34 21.10
C PRO A 481 27.14 -15.04 21.55
N ILE A 482 27.86 -14.35 20.65
CA ILE A 482 28.53 -13.07 20.95
C ILE A 482 27.61 -11.87 20.67
N GLN A 483 26.62 -12.01 19.77
CA GLN A 483 25.70 -10.94 19.40
C GLN A 483 24.72 -10.62 20.53
N GLU A 484 24.44 -9.32 20.72
CA GLU A 484 23.53 -8.82 21.76
C GLU A 484 22.10 -9.35 21.57
N GLU A 485 21.58 -9.33 20.33
CA GLU A 485 20.22 -9.76 20.03
C GLU A 485 20.00 -11.25 20.35
N SER A 486 21.04 -12.06 20.24
CA SER A 486 20.98 -13.49 20.55
C SER A 486 20.77 -13.75 22.06
N ILE A 487 21.28 -12.87 22.92
CA ILE A 487 21.13 -12.97 24.38
C ILE A 487 19.67 -12.75 24.77
N GLU A 488 19.03 -11.75 24.18
CA GLU A 488 17.62 -11.41 24.44
C GLU A 488 16.68 -12.53 23.98
N LEU A 489 16.93 -13.11 22.81
CA LEU A 489 16.16 -14.25 22.29
C LEU A 489 16.26 -15.48 23.21
N VAL A 490 17.42 -15.75 23.81
CA VAL A 490 17.57 -16.85 24.77
C VAL A 490 16.81 -16.58 26.08
N LYS A 491 16.80 -15.34 26.57
CA LYS A 491 15.99 -14.94 27.73
C LYS A 491 14.49 -15.11 27.45
N LEU A 492 14.03 -14.75 26.25
CA LEU A 492 12.65 -14.99 25.86
C LEU A 492 12.32 -16.49 25.77
N ALA A 493 13.22 -17.30 25.21
CA ALA A 493 13.05 -18.75 25.17
C ALA A 493 12.93 -19.37 26.57
N GLU A 494 13.64 -18.82 27.58
CA GLU A 494 13.48 -19.22 28.99
C GLU A 494 12.05 -18.97 29.49
N LEU A 495 11.45 -17.82 29.13
CA LEU A 495 10.06 -17.50 29.50
C LEU A 495 9.09 -18.53 28.90
N PHE A 496 9.23 -18.86 27.63
CA PHE A 496 8.39 -19.88 26.98
C PHE A 496 8.53 -21.26 27.60
N TYR A 497 9.77 -21.66 27.94
CA TYR A 497 10.03 -22.91 28.64
C TYR A 497 9.40 -22.94 30.03
N LYS A 498 9.53 -21.87 30.83
CA LYS A 498 8.94 -21.79 32.18
C LYS A 498 7.41 -21.73 32.18
N HIS A 499 6.81 -21.12 31.16
CA HIS A 499 5.35 -21.00 31.04
C HIS A 499 4.67 -22.25 30.47
N ASN A 500 5.42 -23.32 30.18
CA ASN A 500 4.91 -24.57 29.60
C ASN A 500 4.07 -24.33 28.33
N ILE A 501 4.53 -23.43 27.45
CA ILE A 501 3.90 -23.25 26.14
C ILE A 501 4.14 -24.54 25.33
N PRO A 502 3.17 -25.03 24.54
CA PRO A 502 3.34 -26.22 23.70
C PRO A 502 4.24 -25.91 22.48
N LEU A 503 5.48 -25.49 22.74
CA LEU A 503 6.48 -25.14 21.74
C LEU A 503 7.77 -25.89 22.05
N ARG A 504 8.27 -26.64 21.06
CA ARG A 504 9.55 -27.33 21.14
C ARG A 504 10.66 -26.38 20.67
N ILE A 505 11.59 -26.03 21.55
CA ILE A 505 12.61 -25.01 21.29
C ILE A 505 13.96 -25.68 21.05
N GLY A 506 14.62 -25.34 19.96
CA GLY A 506 15.94 -25.82 19.59
C GLY A 506 16.88 -24.68 19.21
N PHE A 507 18.18 -24.87 19.43
CA PHE A 507 19.23 -23.89 19.16
C PHE A 507 20.29 -24.45 18.22
N VAL A 508 20.79 -23.60 17.33
CA VAL A 508 21.97 -23.87 16.50
C VAL A 508 22.93 -22.70 16.71
N LEU A 509 24.03 -22.97 17.41
CA LEU A 509 25.08 -22.00 17.64
C LEU A 509 26.00 -21.94 16.42
N VAL A 510 26.07 -20.78 15.77
CA VAL A 510 26.92 -20.54 14.59
C VAL A 510 28.20 -19.86 15.05
N ILE A 511 29.27 -20.64 15.15
CA ILE A 511 30.56 -20.22 15.69
C ILE A 511 31.65 -20.46 14.64
N SER A 512 32.82 -19.84 14.83
CA SER A 512 34.00 -20.07 13.97
C SER A 512 34.32 -21.56 13.83
N ALA A 513 34.57 -21.99 12.59
CA ALA A 513 34.89 -23.38 12.23
C ALA A 513 36.40 -23.62 12.08
N ASP A 514 37.24 -22.65 12.46
CA ASP A 514 38.70 -22.76 12.39
C ASP A 514 39.24 -23.55 13.58
N ASP A 515 40.02 -24.59 13.30
CA ASP A 515 40.65 -25.47 14.29
C ASP A 515 41.68 -24.73 15.15
N LYS A 516 42.19 -23.57 14.69
CA LYS A 516 43.19 -22.76 15.41
C LYS A 516 42.59 -21.84 16.47
N VAL A 517 41.27 -21.61 16.45
CA VAL A 517 40.58 -20.74 17.41
C VAL A 517 40.23 -21.57 18.64
N ASP A 518 40.80 -21.19 19.78
CA ASP A 518 40.64 -21.89 21.06
C ASP A 518 39.55 -21.25 21.93
N GLY A 519 39.02 -22.01 22.91
CA GLY A 519 37.99 -21.54 23.84
C GLY A 519 38.47 -20.43 24.79
N PHE A 520 39.79 -20.23 24.92
CA PHE A 520 40.34 -19.08 25.65
C PHE A 520 40.45 -17.80 24.80
N LEU A 521 40.31 -17.90 23.49
CA LEU A 521 40.39 -16.77 22.54
C LEU A 521 39.01 -16.29 22.11
N ASP A 522 38.03 -17.20 22.02
CA ASP A 522 36.67 -16.93 21.54
C ASP A 522 35.63 -17.42 22.56
N ALA A 523 34.83 -16.49 23.09
CA ALA A 523 33.81 -16.77 24.09
C ALA A 523 32.67 -17.67 23.57
N GLY A 524 32.37 -17.60 22.26
CA GLY A 524 31.39 -18.47 21.62
C GLY A 524 31.85 -19.92 21.56
N VAL A 525 33.12 -20.15 21.23
CA VAL A 525 33.73 -21.49 21.26
C VAL A 525 33.77 -22.04 22.69
N ALA A 526 34.11 -21.18 23.66
CA ALA A 526 34.11 -21.53 25.08
C ALA A 526 32.74 -22.01 25.55
N LEU A 527 31.69 -21.26 25.22
CA LEU A 527 30.32 -21.57 25.58
C LEU A 527 29.86 -22.89 24.93
N PHE A 528 30.13 -23.10 23.65
CA PHE A 528 29.73 -24.32 22.95
C PHE A 528 30.37 -25.59 23.54
N ARG A 529 31.67 -25.56 23.81
CA ARG A 529 32.38 -26.69 24.43
C ARG A 529 31.85 -26.99 25.84
N LEU A 530 31.56 -25.94 26.62
CA LEU A 530 30.95 -26.08 27.93
C LEU A 530 29.54 -26.70 27.84
N LEU A 531 28.73 -26.28 26.86
CA LEU A 531 27.39 -26.82 26.68
C LEU A 531 27.41 -28.29 26.26
N ASN A 532 28.31 -28.68 25.34
CA ASN A 532 28.49 -30.08 24.97
C ASN A 532 28.94 -30.94 26.16
N TYR A 533 29.90 -30.45 26.96
CA TYR A 533 30.33 -31.13 28.18
C TYR A 533 29.14 -31.39 29.13
N ILE A 534 28.31 -30.37 29.37
CA ILE A 534 27.14 -30.53 30.25
C ILE A 534 26.11 -31.49 29.63
N SER A 535 25.91 -31.42 28.32
CA SER A 535 24.96 -32.28 27.61
C SER A 535 25.36 -33.74 27.60
N GLU A 536 26.66 -34.06 27.49
CA GLU A 536 27.15 -35.45 27.46
C GLU A 536 27.25 -36.08 28.85
N GLU A 537 27.67 -35.31 29.86
CA GLU A 537 27.86 -35.83 31.22
C GLU A 537 26.58 -35.77 32.08
N TYR A 538 25.67 -34.83 31.79
CA TYR A 538 24.42 -34.63 32.53
C TYR A 538 23.21 -34.80 31.61
N ASP A 539 22.54 -33.70 31.23
CA ASP A 539 21.36 -33.70 30.37
C ASP A 539 21.26 -32.40 29.57
N GLU A 540 20.46 -32.42 28.49
CA GLU A 540 20.23 -31.26 27.61
C GLU A 540 19.51 -30.10 28.34
N ALA A 541 18.61 -30.41 29.28
CA ALA A 541 17.85 -29.42 30.03
C ALA A 541 18.72 -28.59 30.99
N GLN A 542 19.72 -29.21 31.62
CA GLN A 542 20.73 -28.55 32.46
C GLN A 542 21.73 -27.77 31.61
N ALA A 543 22.03 -28.22 30.39
CA ALA A 543 22.81 -27.44 29.45
C ALA A 543 22.08 -26.13 29.11
N PHE A 544 20.79 -26.20 28.76
CA PHE A 544 19.95 -25.02 28.52
C PHE A 544 19.86 -24.10 29.76
N THR A 545 19.58 -24.66 30.93
CA THR A 545 19.51 -23.89 32.19
C THR A 545 20.84 -23.21 32.52
N SER A 546 21.96 -23.85 32.17
CA SER A 546 23.30 -23.28 32.34
C SER A 546 23.59 -22.17 31.35
N MET A 547 23.17 -22.31 30.08
CA MET A 547 23.25 -21.27 29.07
C MET A 547 22.52 -20.00 29.53
N VAL A 548 21.28 -20.15 30.00
CA VAL A 548 20.49 -19.01 30.51
C VAL A 548 21.12 -18.39 31.75
N SER A 549 21.67 -19.21 32.66
CA SER A 549 22.37 -18.72 33.85
C SER A 549 23.64 -17.92 33.53
N ILE A 550 24.30 -18.21 32.41
CA ILE A 550 25.45 -17.44 31.92
C ILE A 550 24.97 -16.11 31.35
N TYR A 551 23.94 -16.12 30.50
CA TYR A 551 23.39 -14.91 29.88
C TYR A 551 22.67 -13.96 30.86
N ASN A 552 22.10 -14.47 31.95
CA ASN A 552 21.52 -13.64 33.01
C ASN A 552 22.58 -12.90 33.86
N ARG A 553 23.88 -13.24 33.72
CA ARG A 553 24.98 -12.50 34.37
C ARG A 553 25.56 -11.39 33.51
N VAL A 554 25.17 -11.30 32.25
CA VAL A 554 25.60 -10.26 31.31
C VAL A 554 24.60 -9.10 31.39
N GLU A 555 25.10 -7.88 31.64
CA GLU A 555 24.26 -6.68 31.66
C GLU A 555 23.77 -6.33 30.25
N VAL A 556 22.64 -5.61 30.15
CA VAL A 556 22.06 -5.20 28.86
C VAL A 556 23.04 -4.26 28.14
N GLY A 557 23.48 -4.60 26.93
CA GLY A 557 24.51 -3.87 26.18
C GLY A 557 25.94 -4.42 26.26
N GLU A 558 26.21 -5.47 27.05
CA GLU A 558 27.52 -6.12 27.12
C GLU A 558 27.59 -7.41 26.28
N THR A 559 28.74 -7.69 25.69
CA THR A 559 28.98 -8.93 24.93
C THR A 559 29.54 -10.06 25.83
N LEU A 560 29.33 -11.31 25.41
CA LEU A 560 29.81 -12.46 26.15
C LEU A 560 31.35 -12.50 26.19
N SER A 561 31.94 -12.49 27.39
CA SER A 561 33.39 -12.62 27.59
C SER A 561 33.81 -14.03 28.02
N VAL A 562 35.05 -14.41 27.67
CA VAL A 562 35.66 -15.70 28.08
C VAL A 562 35.79 -15.79 29.60
N ASP A 563 36.03 -14.66 30.28
CA ASP A 563 36.14 -14.60 31.73
C ASP A 563 34.81 -14.95 32.42
N THR A 564 33.68 -14.51 31.86
CA THR A 564 32.34 -14.84 32.36
C THR A 564 32.06 -16.34 32.29
N VAL A 565 32.43 -16.99 31.17
CA VAL A 565 32.27 -18.44 30.97
C VAL A 565 33.18 -19.23 31.90
N THR A 566 34.44 -18.81 32.04
CA THR A 566 35.43 -19.47 32.90
C THR A 566 35.09 -19.32 34.39
N ALA A 567 34.59 -18.16 34.80
CA ALA A 567 34.09 -17.92 36.16
C ALA A 567 32.84 -18.76 36.46
N TYR A 568 31.97 -18.99 35.48
CA TYR A 568 30.83 -19.88 35.64
C TYR A 568 31.26 -21.34 35.83
N LEU A 569 32.19 -21.82 34.99
CA LEU A 569 32.72 -23.17 35.03
C LEU A 569 33.39 -23.48 36.37
N THR A 570 34.29 -22.60 36.83
CA THR A 570 35.00 -22.75 38.11
C THR A 570 34.08 -22.70 39.33
N LYS A 571 33.01 -21.90 39.28
CA LYS A 571 32.02 -21.79 40.36
C LYS A 571 31.08 -23.00 40.45
N LYS A 572 30.62 -23.53 39.31
CA LYS A 572 29.63 -24.63 39.27
C LYS A 572 30.28 -26.00 39.31
N PHE A 573 31.47 -26.16 38.72
CA PHE A 573 32.21 -27.41 38.63
C PHE A 573 33.66 -27.25 39.14
N PRO A 574 33.86 -27.08 40.46
CA PRO A 574 35.19 -26.82 41.03
C PRO A 574 36.15 -28.02 40.99
N LYS A 575 35.70 -29.20 40.58
CA LYS A 575 36.49 -30.45 40.56
C LYS A 575 37.14 -30.76 39.19
N GLU A 576 36.79 -30.02 38.15
CA GLU A 576 37.20 -30.31 36.77
C GLU A 576 38.22 -29.31 36.24
N ASN A 577 39.15 -29.80 35.41
CA ASN A 577 40.19 -28.97 34.81
C ASN A 577 39.62 -28.19 33.61
N ALA A 578 39.46 -26.87 33.76
CA ALA A 578 38.98 -25.97 32.71
C ALA A 578 39.77 -26.10 31.38
N ALA A 579 41.07 -26.37 31.47
CA ALA A 579 41.95 -26.58 30.31
C ALA A 579 41.60 -27.85 29.49
N ARG A 580 41.02 -28.88 30.10
CA ARG A 580 40.60 -30.11 29.42
C ARG A 580 39.32 -29.90 28.60
N ILE A 581 38.44 -29.00 29.06
CA ILE A 581 37.15 -28.71 28.41
C ILE A 581 37.30 -27.62 27.37
N LEU A 582 38.03 -26.54 27.69
CA LEU A 582 38.12 -25.34 26.86
C LEU A 582 39.34 -25.31 25.93
N GLY A 583 40.36 -26.15 26.15
CA GLY A 583 41.60 -26.14 25.38
C GLY A 583 41.52 -26.81 24.00
N VAL A 584 42.61 -26.69 23.24
CA VAL A 584 42.70 -27.08 21.81
C VAL A 584 42.45 -28.58 21.57
N ASP A 585 42.83 -29.46 22.50
CA ASP A 585 42.68 -30.93 22.39
C ASP A 585 41.39 -31.47 23.06
N SER A 586 40.36 -30.63 23.21
CA SER A 586 39.09 -31.01 23.84
C SER A 586 38.29 -32.00 23.00
N SER A 587 37.76 -33.06 23.62
CA SER A 587 36.88 -34.05 22.98
C SER A 587 35.48 -33.51 22.65
N TYR A 588 35.11 -32.33 23.17
CA TYR A 588 33.77 -31.75 23.07
C TYR A 588 33.61 -30.79 21.88
N ASP A 589 34.48 -30.90 20.86
CA ASP A 589 34.57 -30.01 19.70
C ASP A 589 33.94 -30.57 18.41
N ASP A 590 33.57 -31.86 18.39
CA ASP A 590 33.16 -32.59 17.18
C ASP A 590 31.97 -31.95 16.43
N ASN A 591 31.01 -31.39 17.17
CA ASN A 591 29.81 -30.77 16.61
C ASN A 591 29.98 -29.29 16.20
N ARG A 592 31.13 -28.67 16.49
CA ARG A 592 31.39 -27.24 16.20
C ARG A 592 31.31 -26.95 14.70
N LYS A 593 31.93 -27.82 13.88
CA LYS A 593 31.92 -27.72 12.41
C LYS A 593 30.55 -28.06 11.81
N ALA A 594 29.76 -28.89 12.50
CA ALA A 594 28.46 -29.34 12.02
C ALA A 594 27.42 -28.21 12.03
N GLY A 595 27.36 -27.39 13.09
CA GLY A 595 26.47 -26.23 13.18
C GLY A 595 26.75 -25.17 12.12
N GLY A 596 28.01 -24.72 12.00
CA GLY A 596 28.42 -23.79 10.94
C GLY A 596 28.25 -24.37 9.53
N GLY A 597 28.48 -25.67 9.36
CA GLY A 597 28.21 -26.38 8.11
C GLY A 597 26.73 -26.43 7.76
N PHE A 598 25.85 -26.66 8.74
CA PHE A 598 24.40 -26.67 8.57
C PHE A 598 23.87 -25.29 8.19
N TYR A 599 24.33 -24.22 8.86
CA TYR A 599 23.99 -22.84 8.51
C TYR A 599 24.43 -22.46 7.07
N ARG A 600 25.65 -22.82 6.65
CA ARG A 600 26.11 -22.58 5.27
C ARG A 600 25.36 -23.41 4.23
N LYS A 601 24.95 -24.63 4.58
CA LYS A 601 24.16 -25.52 3.71
C LYS A 601 22.73 -25.00 3.56
N SER A 602 22.10 -24.62 4.66
CA SER A 602 20.73 -24.11 4.71
C SER A 602 20.58 -22.77 4.00
N GLY A 603 21.64 -21.96 3.90
CA GLY A 603 21.63 -20.71 3.12
C GLY A 603 20.76 -19.62 3.73
N LEU A 604 20.58 -19.68 5.05
CA LEU A 604 19.90 -18.66 5.84
C LEU A 604 20.67 -17.33 5.75
N GLY A 605 19.93 -16.22 5.83
CA GLY A 605 20.47 -14.86 5.71
C GLY A 605 21.32 -14.44 6.92
N ALA A 606 21.43 -13.13 7.16
CA ALA A 606 22.15 -12.64 8.33
C ALA A 606 21.54 -13.17 9.65
N LEU A 607 22.39 -13.48 10.63
CA LEU A 607 21.98 -13.89 11.98
C LEU A 607 21.55 -12.66 12.81
N PRO A 608 20.66 -12.83 13.80
CA PRO A 608 19.98 -14.08 14.20
C PRO A 608 18.79 -14.45 13.29
N VAL A 609 18.49 -15.76 13.18
CA VAL A 609 17.34 -16.25 12.39
C VAL A 609 16.59 -17.34 13.14
N GLY A 610 15.28 -17.18 13.32
CA GLY A 610 14.39 -18.22 13.84
C GLY A 610 13.66 -18.98 12.74
N LEU A 611 13.44 -20.28 12.93
CA LEU A 611 12.60 -21.11 12.08
C LEU A 611 11.40 -21.63 12.88
N PHE A 612 10.18 -21.38 12.41
CA PHE A 612 8.96 -21.95 12.98
C PHE A 612 8.45 -23.08 12.08
N ASN A 613 8.44 -24.32 12.57
CA ASN A 613 8.16 -25.54 11.80
C ASN A 613 8.96 -25.61 10.47
N GLY A 614 10.20 -25.11 10.51
CA GLY A 614 11.10 -25.03 9.36
C GLY A 614 10.98 -23.75 8.52
N ILE A 615 9.92 -22.96 8.66
CA ILE A 615 9.74 -21.70 7.91
C ILE A 615 10.56 -20.58 8.57
N PRO A 616 11.44 -19.87 7.84
CA PRO A 616 12.22 -18.77 8.41
C PRO A 616 11.35 -17.57 8.77
N LEU A 617 11.57 -17.03 9.97
CA LEU A 617 11.02 -15.77 10.44
C LEU A 617 11.74 -14.60 9.73
N ARG A 618 10.99 -13.53 9.45
CA ARG A 618 11.57 -12.31 8.86
C ARG A 618 12.38 -11.54 9.90
N SER A 619 13.27 -10.66 9.45
CA SER A 619 14.08 -9.85 10.37
C SER A 619 13.22 -8.94 11.26
N GLU A 620 12.08 -8.46 10.77
CA GLU A 620 11.14 -7.65 11.56
C GLU A 620 10.42 -8.52 12.61
N GLU A 621 10.07 -9.76 12.26
CA GLU A 621 9.42 -10.73 13.16
C GLU A 621 10.34 -11.26 14.26
N MET A 622 11.65 -11.01 14.14
CA MET A 622 12.67 -11.44 15.10
C MET A 622 12.94 -10.38 16.19
N ASP A 623 12.22 -9.26 16.18
CA ASP A 623 12.28 -8.27 17.25
C ASP A 623 11.80 -8.90 18.58
N PRO A 624 12.60 -8.86 19.66
CA PRO A 624 12.23 -9.40 20.97
C PRO A 624 10.90 -8.90 21.54
N GLU A 625 10.47 -7.68 21.19
CA GLU A 625 9.18 -7.13 21.66
C GLU A 625 7.98 -7.71 20.89
N GLU A 626 8.16 -8.08 19.62
CA GLU A 626 7.07 -8.54 18.75
C GLU A 626 7.00 -10.07 18.62
N ILE A 627 8.14 -10.76 18.70
CA ILE A 627 8.27 -12.20 18.40
C ILE A 627 7.34 -13.07 19.26
N GLU A 628 7.02 -12.69 20.51
CA GLU A 628 6.03 -13.39 21.34
C GLU A 628 4.66 -13.39 20.66
N THR A 629 4.17 -12.21 20.25
CA THR A 629 2.87 -12.08 19.60
C THR A 629 2.84 -12.80 18.26
N VAL A 630 3.92 -12.72 17.49
CA VAL A 630 4.07 -13.38 16.19
C VAL A 630 4.03 -14.91 16.34
N LEU A 631 4.76 -15.47 17.30
CA LEU A 631 4.76 -16.92 17.55
C LEU A 631 3.39 -17.42 17.99
N LEU A 632 2.70 -16.68 18.86
CA LEU A 632 1.34 -17.01 19.28
C LEU A 632 0.36 -17.00 18.10
N GLN A 633 0.44 -15.99 17.24
CA GLN A 633 -0.36 -15.92 16.02
C GLN A 633 -0.08 -17.10 15.08
N LYS A 634 1.20 -17.42 14.83
CA LYS A 634 1.60 -18.56 13.98
C LYS A 634 1.15 -19.91 14.54
N ILE A 635 1.16 -20.09 15.87
CA ILE A 635 0.60 -21.27 16.52
C ILE A 635 -0.90 -21.38 16.20
N MET A 636 -1.66 -20.29 16.33
CA MET A 636 -3.10 -20.30 16.06
C MET A 636 -3.41 -20.60 14.58
N GLU A 637 -2.68 -20.01 13.64
CA GLU A 637 -2.83 -20.24 12.20
C GLU A 637 -2.52 -21.69 11.83
N THR A 638 -1.38 -22.23 12.29
CA THR A 638 -0.98 -23.62 12.02
C THR A 638 -1.86 -24.65 12.72
N THR A 639 -2.51 -24.29 13.83
CA THR A 639 -3.50 -25.17 14.49
C THR A 639 -4.65 -25.51 13.55
N ASN A 640 -5.16 -24.54 12.77
CA ASN A 640 -6.23 -24.78 11.79
C ASN A 640 -5.80 -25.78 10.71
N PHE A 641 -4.53 -25.70 10.27
CA PHE A 641 -3.94 -26.66 9.35
C PHE A 641 -3.92 -28.08 9.92
N PHE A 642 -3.43 -28.25 11.16
CA PHE A 642 -3.42 -29.56 11.81
C PHE A 642 -4.83 -30.10 12.07
N GLN A 643 -5.78 -29.25 12.49
CA GLN A 643 -7.17 -29.66 12.66
C GLN A 643 -7.77 -30.23 11.38
N ARG A 644 -7.53 -29.56 10.24
CA ARG A 644 -7.96 -30.05 8.93
C ARG A 644 -7.28 -31.37 8.56
N ALA A 645 -5.97 -31.49 8.79
CA ALA A 645 -5.22 -32.72 8.50
C ALA A 645 -5.70 -33.91 9.35
N VAL A 646 -5.99 -33.69 10.63
CA VAL A 646 -6.55 -34.70 11.55
C VAL A 646 -7.97 -35.07 11.14
N PHE A 647 -8.81 -34.10 10.78
CA PHE A 647 -10.17 -34.34 10.30
C PHE A 647 -10.19 -35.15 9.00
N MET A 648 -9.25 -34.91 8.10
CA MET A 648 -9.06 -35.68 6.86
C MET A 648 -8.39 -37.05 7.08
N GLY A 649 -7.99 -37.38 8.31
CA GLY A 649 -7.32 -38.64 8.65
C GLY A 649 -5.87 -38.76 8.15
N GLN A 650 -5.23 -37.65 7.79
CA GLN A 650 -3.83 -37.63 7.34
C GLN A 650 -2.85 -37.81 8.50
N ILE A 651 -3.18 -37.26 9.68
CA ILE A 651 -2.42 -37.43 10.91
C ILE A 651 -3.17 -38.39 11.81
N THR A 652 -2.53 -39.51 12.17
CA THR A 652 -3.04 -40.50 13.14
C THR A 652 -2.11 -40.56 14.35
N GLU A 653 -2.53 -41.22 15.43
CA GLU A 653 -1.73 -41.30 16.67
C GLU A 653 -0.38 -42.02 16.50
N SER A 654 -0.21 -42.80 15.42
CA SER A 654 1.02 -43.55 15.11
C SER A 654 2.05 -42.76 14.31
N VAL A 655 1.67 -41.61 13.73
CA VAL A 655 2.53 -40.81 12.85
C VAL A 655 3.27 -39.76 13.68
N ASP A 656 4.58 -39.63 13.47
CA ASP A 656 5.35 -38.51 14.00
C ASP A 656 4.98 -37.24 13.21
N VAL A 657 4.51 -36.22 13.94
CA VAL A 657 4.07 -34.95 13.35
C VAL A 657 5.24 -34.22 12.69
N VAL A 658 6.45 -34.32 13.23
CA VAL A 658 7.63 -33.66 12.66
C VAL A 658 7.98 -34.28 11.31
N ASP A 659 7.94 -35.60 11.20
CA ASP A 659 8.17 -36.28 9.92
C ASP A 659 7.08 -35.93 8.90
N PHE A 660 5.81 -35.90 9.33
CA PHE A 660 4.70 -35.46 8.47
C PHE A 660 4.89 -34.03 7.94
N LEU A 661 5.39 -33.10 8.76
CA LEU A 661 5.69 -31.73 8.34
C LEU A 661 6.88 -31.68 7.37
N MET A 662 7.93 -32.45 7.62
CA MET A 662 9.17 -32.41 6.82
C MET A 662 9.06 -33.19 5.50
N GLU A 663 8.08 -34.06 5.35
CA GLU A 663 7.75 -34.75 4.08
C GLU A 663 6.88 -33.91 3.14
N GLN A 664 6.39 -32.75 3.57
CA GLN A 664 5.58 -31.85 2.74
C GLN A 664 6.38 -31.34 1.52
N THR A 665 5.66 -31.02 0.44
CA THR A 665 6.27 -30.65 -0.84
C THR A 665 7.03 -29.32 -0.79
N ASN A 666 6.65 -28.42 0.13
CA ASN A 666 7.26 -27.11 0.39
C ASN A 666 8.58 -27.18 1.17
N VAL A 667 8.95 -28.35 1.72
CA VAL A 667 10.21 -28.52 2.45
C VAL A 667 11.37 -28.65 1.46
N VAL A 668 12.42 -27.88 1.72
CA VAL A 668 13.63 -27.81 0.91
C VAL A 668 14.87 -27.99 1.79
N PRO A 669 15.92 -28.66 1.28
CA PRO A 669 17.17 -28.86 2.03
C PRO A 669 18.02 -27.59 2.16
N ARG A 670 17.69 -26.54 1.40
CA ARG A 670 18.39 -25.25 1.40
C ARG A 670 17.41 -24.15 0.99
N ILE A 671 17.53 -23.00 1.60
CA ILE A 671 16.82 -21.78 1.24
C ILE A 671 17.81 -20.92 0.46
N ASN A 672 17.41 -20.44 -0.71
CA ASN A 672 18.22 -19.52 -1.50
C ASN A 672 17.48 -18.19 -1.65
N PRO A 673 17.92 -17.12 -0.95
CA PRO A 673 17.22 -15.85 -0.96
C PRO A 673 17.19 -15.21 -2.36
N LEU A 674 18.17 -15.50 -3.25
CA LEU A 674 18.17 -15.00 -4.64
C LEU A 674 17.09 -15.65 -5.50
N ILE A 675 16.62 -16.83 -5.10
CA ILE A 675 15.57 -17.58 -5.79
C ILE A 675 14.19 -17.23 -5.21
N LEU A 676 14.15 -17.02 -3.89
CA LEU A 676 12.94 -16.67 -3.13
C LEU A 676 12.71 -15.16 -3.01
N SER A 677 13.56 -14.33 -3.61
CA SER A 677 13.43 -12.88 -3.58
C SER A 677 12.09 -12.43 -4.13
N SER A 678 11.55 -11.39 -3.49
CA SER A 678 10.33 -10.68 -3.89
C SER A 678 10.50 -9.94 -5.22
N GLU A 679 11.71 -9.46 -5.53
CA GLU A 679 12.01 -8.85 -6.82
C GLU A 679 12.05 -9.91 -7.93
N ARG A 680 11.00 -9.95 -8.74
CA ARG A 680 10.85 -10.88 -9.87
C ARG A 680 10.94 -10.10 -11.18
N ARG A 681 11.95 -10.42 -12.00
CA ARG A 681 12.10 -9.86 -13.36
C ARG A 681 11.74 -10.90 -14.40
N TYR A 682 10.69 -10.63 -15.17
CA TYR A 682 10.25 -11.49 -16.27
C TYR A 682 10.61 -10.91 -17.63
N LEU A 683 10.96 -11.80 -18.55
CA LEU A 683 11.08 -11.50 -19.97
C LEU A 683 9.71 -11.65 -20.64
N ASP A 684 9.40 -10.70 -21.52
CA ASP A 684 8.20 -10.73 -22.33
C ASP A 684 8.48 -11.52 -23.61
N PHE A 685 7.75 -12.62 -23.81
CA PHE A 685 7.83 -13.48 -25.00
C PHE A 685 6.66 -13.28 -25.97
N THR A 686 5.79 -12.32 -25.70
CA THR A 686 4.51 -12.19 -26.42
C THR A 686 4.64 -11.50 -27.77
N SER A 687 5.76 -10.83 -28.05
CA SER A 687 5.95 -10.11 -29.31
C SER A 687 6.26 -11.04 -30.49
N SER A 688 5.78 -10.63 -31.67
CA SER A 688 6.07 -11.28 -32.95
C SER A 688 6.92 -10.32 -33.79
N PRO A 689 8.25 -10.50 -33.85
CA PRO A 689 9.15 -9.53 -34.47
C PRO A 689 8.96 -9.50 -35.98
N VAL A 690 9.14 -8.31 -36.58
CA VAL A 690 8.98 -8.07 -38.03
C VAL A 690 10.07 -8.77 -38.85
N ALA A 691 11.27 -8.92 -38.28
CA ALA A 691 12.39 -9.63 -38.87
C ALA A 691 12.99 -10.60 -37.85
N ASP A 692 13.25 -11.83 -38.27
CA ASP A 692 13.79 -12.90 -37.42
C ASP A 692 15.33 -13.02 -37.55
N ASP A 693 16.04 -11.99 -37.99
CA ASP A 693 17.50 -12.04 -38.22
C ASP A 693 18.29 -11.48 -37.01
N TRP A 694 19.27 -12.26 -36.55
CA TRP A 694 20.18 -11.92 -35.46
C TRP A 694 21.65 -11.96 -35.88
N ASP A 695 21.92 -12.37 -37.13
CA ASP A 695 23.26 -12.44 -37.69
C ASP A 695 23.69 -11.01 -38.09
N ASP A 696 22.75 -10.13 -38.47
CA ASP A 696 23.00 -8.69 -38.62
C ASP A 696 22.89 -7.92 -37.28
N THR A 697 24.06 -7.61 -36.70
CA THR A 697 24.20 -6.83 -35.45
C THR A 697 23.63 -5.41 -35.54
N THR A 698 23.54 -4.83 -36.74
CA THR A 698 23.00 -3.48 -36.95
C THR A 698 21.48 -3.52 -36.95
N MET A 699 20.87 -4.44 -37.69
CA MET A 699 19.42 -4.64 -37.69
C MET A 699 18.91 -5.03 -36.31
N PHE A 700 19.60 -5.93 -35.61
CA PHE A 700 19.26 -6.35 -34.25
C PHE A 700 19.30 -5.19 -33.23
N SER A 701 20.13 -4.17 -33.47
CA SER A 701 20.26 -3.04 -32.53
C SER A 701 19.06 -2.12 -32.51
N TYR A 702 18.35 -1.98 -33.63
CA TYR A 702 17.16 -1.15 -33.77
C TYR A 702 15.88 -1.79 -33.21
N LEU A 703 15.93 -3.08 -32.85
CA LEU A 703 14.79 -3.78 -32.28
C LEU A 703 14.56 -3.35 -30.82
N ASP A 704 13.29 -3.29 -30.42
CA ASP A 704 12.91 -3.08 -29.02
C ASP A 704 13.27 -4.27 -28.14
N SER A 705 13.34 -4.09 -26.82
CA SER A 705 13.69 -5.16 -25.88
C SER A 705 12.77 -6.39 -25.98
N LYS A 706 11.48 -6.18 -26.29
CA LYS A 706 10.51 -7.26 -26.54
C LYS A 706 10.85 -8.04 -27.80
N ASP A 707 11.05 -7.33 -28.91
CA ASP A 707 11.39 -7.94 -30.19
C ASP A 707 12.74 -8.66 -30.15
N LYS A 708 13.75 -8.07 -29.48
CA LYS A 708 15.04 -8.72 -29.21
C LYS A 708 14.86 -10.05 -28.48
N THR A 709 13.98 -10.10 -27.47
CA THR A 709 13.67 -11.34 -26.74
C THR A 709 12.98 -12.35 -27.63
N ALA A 710 12.03 -11.93 -28.45
CA ALA A 710 11.34 -12.81 -29.37
C ALA A 710 12.27 -13.40 -30.44
N VAL A 711 13.15 -12.59 -31.05
CA VAL A 711 14.16 -13.05 -32.03
C VAL A 711 15.09 -14.08 -31.40
N VAL A 712 15.63 -13.78 -30.21
CA VAL A 712 16.49 -14.72 -29.46
C VAL A 712 15.73 -16.01 -29.13
N SER A 713 14.46 -15.92 -28.70
CA SER A 713 13.66 -17.08 -28.31
C SER A 713 13.33 -18.02 -29.47
N LYS A 714 13.15 -17.48 -30.68
CA LYS A 714 12.91 -18.27 -31.91
C LYS A 714 14.19 -18.90 -32.44
N ARG A 715 15.33 -18.20 -32.34
CA ARG A 715 16.61 -18.65 -32.90
C ARG A 715 17.38 -19.58 -31.99
N ILE A 716 17.23 -19.46 -30.68
CA ILE A 716 17.94 -20.30 -29.71
C ILE A 716 17.59 -21.79 -29.93
N LYS A 717 18.62 -22.62 -29.97
CA LYS A 717 18.47 -24.07 -30.01
C LYS A 717 18.58 -24.63 -28.60
N TYR A 718 17.79 -25.66 -28.35
CA TYR A 718 17.65 -26.25 -27.03
C TYR A 718 18.28 -27.63 -26.97
N PHE A 719 18.97 -27.89 -25.86
CA PHE A 719 19.30 -29.22 -25.40
C PHE A 719 18.01 -29.91 -24.93
N ILE A 720 17.69 -31.07 -25.53
CA ILE A 720 16.52 -31.90 -25.22
C ILE A 720 16.96 -33.35 -24.98
N ARG A 721 16.14 -34.12 -24.25
CA ARG A 721 16.45 -35.52 -23.91
C ARG A 721 15.98 -36.49 -24.99
N ASP A 722 14.74 -36.34 -25.43
CA ASP A 722 14.04 -37.21 -26.38
C ASP A 722 13.58 -36.37 -27.59
N GLU A 723 13.68 -36.91 -28.81
CA GLU A 723 13.35 -36.19 -30.06
C GLU A 723 11.85 -36.21 -30.40
N GLU A 724 11.03 -36.87 -29.58
CA GLU A 724 9.58 -36.87 -29.72
C GLU A 724 8.97 -35.51 -29.32
N GLU A 725 7.85 -35.14 -29.96
CA GLU A 725 7.07 -33.93 -29.65
C GLU A 725 6.38 -34.05 -28.28
N VAL A 726 7.18 -33.96 -27.22
CA VAL A 726 6.69 -33.94 -25.84
C VAL A 726 6.58 -32.49 -25.36
N LEU A 727 5.50 -32.18 -24.64
CA LEU A 727 5.33 -30.89 -23.98
C LEU A 727 6.42 -30.69 -22.89
N TYR A 728 7.30 -29.70 -23.11
CA TYR A 728 8.34 -29.30 -22.17
C TYR A 728 7.80 -28.26 -21.19
N GLY A 729 7.51 -28.68 -19.95
CA GLY A 729 6.97 -27.79 -18.92
C GLY A 729 7.97 -26.77 -18.34
N VAL A 730 9.27 -26.96 -18.56
CA VAL A 730 10.32 -26.07 -18.03
C VAL A 730 11.37 -25.74 -19.09
N THR A 731 11.54 -24.44 -19.37
CA THR A 731 12.60 -23.90 -20.22
C THR A 731 13.63 -23.16 -19.36
N MET A 732 14.91 -23.53 -19.47
CA MET A 732 16.02 -22.87 -18.78
C MET A 732 17.02 -22.27 -19.77
N TRP A 733 17.28 -20.97 -19.73
CA TRP A 733 18.41 -20.36 -20.45
C TRP A 733 19.58 -20.12 -19.49
N ILE A 734 20.75 -20.64 -19.84
CA ILE A 734 22.00 -20.40 -19.11
C ILE A 734 22.74 -19.26 -19.81
N VAL A 735 22.94 -18.16 -19.09
CA VAL A 735 23.65 -16.98 -19.58
C VAL A 735 24.98 -16.89 -18.85
N ALA A 736 26.08 -17.17 -19.53
CA ALA A 736 27.41 -17.16 -18.93
C ALA A 736 28.50 -17.00 -19.99
N ASP A 737 29.69 -16.60 -19.55
CA ASP A 737 30.90 -16.71 -20.37
C ASP A 737 31.40 -18.16 -20.35
N ILE A 738 31.22 -18.89 -21.46
CA ILE A 738 31.60 -20.31 -21.55
C ILE A 738 33.12 -20.49 -21.64
N GLU A 739 33.87 -19.42 -21.94
CA GLU A 739 35.32 -19.43 -21.94
C GLU A 739 35.90 -19.34 -20.50
N GLN A 740 35.08 -18.95 -19.52
CA GLN A 740 35.45 -18.90 -18.10
C GLN A 740 35.14 -20.22 -17.36
N PRO A 741 35.99 -20.68 -16.42
CA PRO A 741 35.76 -21.91 -15.66
C PRO A 741 34.40 -21.93 -14.93
N SER A 742 34.04 -20.80 -14.33
CA SER A 742 32.81 -20.63 -13.57
C SER A 742 31.54 -20.70 -14.44
N GLY A 743 31.61 -20.24 -15.70
CA GLY A 743 30.53 -20.35 -16.67
C GLY A 743 30.38 -21.78 -17.21
N ARG A 744 31.49 -22.48 -17.48
CA ARG A 744 31.48 -23.90 -17.88
C ARG A 744 30.87 -24.78 -16.80
N GLN A 745 31.22 -24.54 -15.54
CA GLN A 745 30.68 -25.30 -14.42
C GLN A 745 29.15 -25.11 -14.30
N LEU A 746 28.65 -23.90 -14.53
CA LEU A 746 27.22 -23.60 -14.52
C LEU A 746 26.47 -24.37 -15.61
N LEU A 747 26.97 -24.32 -16.85
CA LEU A 747 26.37 -25.06 -17.97
C LEU A 747 26.43 -26.58 -17.75
N ARG A 748 27.57 -27.09 -17.29
CA ARG A 748 27.75 -28.52 -16.99
C ARG A 748 26.77 -29.01 -15.92
N ASN A 749 26.52 -28.20 -14.89
CA ASN A 749 25.55 -28.55 -13.84
C ASN A 749 24.12 -28.53 -14.36
N ALA A 750 23.76 -27.56 -15.21
CA ALA A 750 22.45 -27.51 -15.85
C ALA A 750 22.20 -28.74 -16.74
N LEU A 751 23.18 -29.15 -17.55
CA LEU A 751 23.07 -30.33 -18.40
C LEU A 751 23.03 -31.64 -17.60
N LYS A 752 23.81 -31.76 -16.52
CA LYS A 752 23.72 -32.90 -15.59
C LYS A 752 22.34 -32.99 -14.95
N HIS A 753 21.81 -31.85 -14.50
CA HIS A 753 20.47 -31.78 -13.90
C HIS A 753 19.39 -32.17 -14.90
N MET A 754 19.51 -31.76 -16.17
CA MET A 754 18.61 -32.18 -17.25
C MET A 754 18.67 -33.69 -17.48
N LYS A 755 19.87 -34.31 -17.44
CA LYS A 755 20.06 -35.75 -17.60
C LYS A 755 19.53 -36.57 -16.42
N SER A 756 19.64 -36.05 -15.19
CA SER A 756 19.21 -36.74 -13.96
C SER A 756 17.73 -36.54 -13.62
N SER A 757 17.09 -35.49 -14.12
CA SER A 757 15.70 -35.17 -13.80
C SER A 757 14.73 -36.04 -14.60
N SER A 758 13.70 -36.55 -13.92
CA SER A 758 12.59 -37.32 -14.50
C SER A 758 11.58 -36.49 -15.34
N SER A 759 11.83 -35.20 -15.59
CA SER A 759 10.87 -34.27 -16.20
C SER A 759 11.35 -33.67 -17.52
N ASN A 760 10.40 -33.36 -18.40
CA ASN A 760 10.58 -32.68 -19.70
C ASN A 760 11.10 -31.24 -19.53
N CYS A 761 12.41 -31.08 -19.33
CA CYS A 761 13.08 -29.78 -19.29
C CYS A 761 13.96 -29.60 -20.52
N ARG A 762 13.96 -28.39 -21.09
CA ARG A 762 14.84 -27.99 -22.17
C ARG A 762 15.79 -26.88 -21.73
N VAL A 763 17.07 -26.98 -22.12
CA VAL A 763 18.11 -26.01 -21.74
C VAL A 763 18.59 -25.26 -22.98
N GLY A 764 18.63 -23.93 -22.94
CA GLY A 764 19.24 -23.05 -23.96
C GLY A 764 20.48 -22.37 -23.39
N VAL A 765 21.41 -21.94 -24.25
CA VAL A 765 22.67 -21.30 -23.81
C VAL A 765 22.89 -19.99 -24.56
N ILE A 766 23.10 -18.91 -23.83
CA ILE A 766 23.41 -17.58 -24.34
C ILE A 766 24.79 -17.19 -23.82
N ASN A 767 25.70 -16.80 -24.71
CA ASN A 767 27.05 -16.39 -24.29
C ASN A 767 27.06 -14.92 -23.85
N ASN A 768 27.63 -14.66 -22.66
CA ASN A 768 27.88 -13.30 -22.17
C ASN A 768 29.39 -13.10 -21.97
N PRO A 769 30.16 -12.85 -23.05
CA PRO A 769 31.62 -12.80 -22.98
C PRO A 769 32.10 -11.61 -22.13
N SER A 770 33.20 -11.83 -21.39
CA SER A 770 33.84 -10.80 -20.56
C SER A 770 34.49 -9.67 -21.39
N GLY A 771 34.87 -9.96 -22.64
CA GLY A 771 35.45 -9.02 -23.60
C GLY A 771 34.68 -8.99 -24.93
N LYS A 772 35.21 -8.28 -25.95
CA LYS A 772 34.65 -8.34 -27.31
C LYS A 772 34.93 -9.73 -27.91
N PRO A 773 33.92 -10.45 -28.44
CA PRO A 773 34.13 -11.76 -29.03
C PRO A 773 35.01 -11.62 -30.30
N THR A 774 36.02 -12.46 -30.40
CA THR A 774 36.86 -12.67 -31.59
C THR A 774 36.83 -14.16 -31.94
N GLU A 775 37.31 -14.54 -33.12
CA GLU A 775 37.36 -15.96 -33.51
C GLU A 775 38.16 -16.80 -32.49
N ASP A 776 39.28 -16.30 -32.00
CA ASP A 776 40.13 -17.02 -31.03
C ASP A 776 39.49 -17.13 -29.63
N ASN A 777 38.80 -16.08 -29.18
CA ASN A 777 38.21 -16.01 -27.83
C ASN A 777 36.77 -16.56 -27.76
N SER A 778 36.29 -17.29 -28.77
CA SER A 778 34.92 -17.84 -28.81
C SER A 778 34.86 -19.29 -29.30
N ALA A 779 36.01 -19.95 -29.43
CA ALA A 779 36.12 -21.27 -30.02
C ALA A 779 35.29 -22.34 -29.28
N LEU A 780 35.21 -22.29 -27.95
CA LEU A 780 34.43 -23.26 -27.17
C LEU A 780 32.93 -23.08 -27.39
N TYR A 781 32.43 -21.84 -27.35
CA TYR A 781 31.01 -21.58 -27.56
C TYR A 781 30.57 -21.86 -29.00
N ARG A 782 31.41 -21.52 -30.00
CA ARG A 782 31.16 -21.88 -31.41
C ARG A 782 31.12 -23.39 -31.62
N ALA A 783 31.98 -24.15 -30.92
CA ALA A 783 31.94 -25.61 -30.97
C ALA A 783 30.65 -26.17 -30.35
N VAL A 784 30.17 -25.60 -29.25
CA VAL A 784 28.87 -25.97 -28.66
C VAL A 784 27.72 -25.67 -29.63
N TRP A 785 27.70 -24.49 -30.25
CA TRP A 785 26.68 -24.11 -31.23
C TRP A 785 26.71 -24.95 -32.51
N ALA A 786 27.89 -25.23 -33.05
CA ALA A 786 28.05 -26.13 -34.20
C ALA A 786 27.52 -27.54 -33.88
N SER A 787 27.71 -28.02 -32.65
CA SER A 787 27.16 -29.30 -32.21
C SER A 787 25.63 -29.30 -32.10
N LEU A 788 25.03 -28.20 -31.63
CA LEU A 788 23.58 -28.00 -31.54
C LEU A 788 22.88 -27.98 -32.92
N LEU A 789 23.60 -27.58 -33.98
CA LEU A 789 23.06 -27.47 -35.33
C LEU A 789 23.23 -28.74 -36.18
N THR A 790 24.19 -29.60 -35.86
CA THR A 790 24.63 -30.69 -36.77
C THR A 790 24.43 -32.10 -36.21
N GLN A 791 24.28 -32.27 -34.90
CA GLN A 791 24.31 -33.59 -34.25
C GLN A 791 22.97 -33.96 -33.62
N SER A 792 22.72 -35.27 -33.45
CA SER A 792 21.55 -35.78 -32.72
C SER A 792 21.61 -35.47 -31.22
N SER A 793 20.44 -35.44 -30.57
CA SER A 793 20.29 -34.93 -29.19
C SER A 793 21.19 -35.64 -28.17
N LYS A 794 21.32 -36.97 -28.29
CA LYS A 794 22.13 -37.81 -27.39
C LYS A 794 23.64 -37.60 -27.59
N ASN A 795 24.10 -37.54 -28.85
CA ASN A 795 25.51 -37.37 -29.18
C ASN A 795 26.00 -35.95 -28.86
N MET A 796 25.15 -34.95 -29.09
CA MET A 796 25.39 -33.55 -28.76
C MET A 796 25.57 -33.33 -27.25
N LEU A 797 24.71 -33.93 -26.41
CA LEU A 797 24.81 -33.83 -24.95
C LEU A 797 26.10 -34.45 -24.41
N ASP A 798 26.41 -35.67 -24.85
CA ASP A 798 27.59 -36.40 -24.38
C ASP A 798 28.89 -35.76 -24.91
N PHE A 799 28.87 -35.13 -26.08
CA PHE A 799 29.98 -34.34 -26.61
C PHE A 799 30.18 -33.04 -25.81
N THR A 800 29.11 -32.29 -25.54
CA THR A 800 29.17 -31.04 -24.77
C THR A 800 29.65 -31.29 -23.34
N LEU A 801 29.18 -32.35 -22.67
CA LEU A 801 29.66 -32.73 -21.34
C LEU A 801 31.15 -33.14 -21.32
N LYS A 802 31.67 -33.69 -22.41
CA LYS A 802 33.10 -34.00 -22.58
C LYS A 802 33.90 -32.71 -22.82
N LEU A 803 33.40 -31.81 -23.68
CA LEU A 803 34.05 -30.54 -24.01
C LEU A 803 34.19 -29.61 -22.79
N LEU A 804 33.20 -29.58 -21.91
CA LEU A 804 33.18 -28.70 -20.73
C LEU A 804 34.06 -29.17 -19.55
N LYS A 805 34.83 -30.26 -19.69
CA LYS A 805 35.80 -30.70 -18.67
C LYS A 805 37.06 -29.85 -18.73
N GLU A 806 37.61 -29.47 -17.57
CA GLU A 806 38.80 -28.61 -17.48
C GLU A 806 40.02 -29.21 -18.19
N GLU A 807 40.26 -30.52 -18.02
CA GLU A 807 41.34 -31.26 -18.69
C GLU A 807 41.30 -31.10 -20.23
N ASN A 808 40.11 -31.16 -20.83
CA ASN A 808 39.97 -31.06 -22.30
C ASN A 808 40.10 -29.63 -22.80
N VAL A 809 39.76 -28.64 -21.97
CA VAL A 809 39.93 -27.22 -22.30
C VAL A 809 41.40 -26.82 -22.24
N GLU A 810 42.18 -27.37 -21.30
CA GLU A 810 43.62 -27.18 -21.23
C GLU A 810 44.33 -27.78 -22.45
N LEU A 811 43.92 -28.96 -22.90
CA LEU A 811 44.40 -29.56 -24.16
C LEU A 811 44.05 -28.70 -25.38
N LEU A 812 42.86 -28.09 -25.44
CA LEU A 812 42.50 -27.16 -26.52
C LEU A 812 43.37 -25.88 -26.51
N LYS A 813 43.70 -25.36 -25.32
CA LYS A 813 44.62 -24.22 -25.17
C LYS A 813 46.06 -24.54 -25.56
N GLN A 814 46.47 -25.81 -25.46
CA GLN A 814 47.78 -26.31 -25.89
C GLN A 814 47.87 -26.55 -27.42
N GLY A 815 46.81 -26.25 -28.19
CA GLY A 815 46.84 -26.26 -29.66
C GLY A 815 46.32 -27.54 -30.32
N THR A 816 45.66 -28.43 -29.59
CA THR A 816 45.04 -29.63 -30.18
C THR A 816 43.82 -29.24 -31.03
N LYS A 817 43.73 -29.73 -32.27
CA LYS A 817 42.55 -29.49 -33.13
C LYS A 817 41.31 -30.15 -32.51
N ILE A 818 40.17 -29.43 -32.47
CA ILE A 818 38.87 -29.90 -31.94
C ILE A 818 38.45 -31.27 -32.53
N LYS A 819 38.93 -31.61 -33.74
CA LYS A 819 38.76 -32.90 -34.41
C LYS A 819 39.12 -34.12 -33.54
N HIS A 820 40.15 -34.01 -32.69
CA HIS A 820 40.60 -35.12 -31.85
C HIS A 820 39.68 -35.42 -30.65
N LEU A 821 38.73 -34.53 -30.35
CA LEU A 821 37.80 -34.68 -29.21
C LEU A 821 36.45 -35.29 -29.61
N LEU A 822 36.15 -35.38 -30.91
CA LEU A 822 34.91 -35.94 -31.47
C LEU A 822 34.79 -37.46 -31.18
N LYS A 823 33.58 -37.95 -30.91
CA LYS A 823 33.31 -39.37 -30.60
C LYS A 823 32.89 -40.15 -31.85
N GLN A 824 33.06 -41.48 -31.83
CA GLN A 824 32.49 -42.39 -32.84
C GLN A 824 30.96 -42.27 -32.85
N GLY A 825 30.38 -41.96 -34.02
CA GLY A 825 28.94 -41.79 -34.22
C GLY A 825 28.47 -40.34 -34.42
N MET A 826 29.38 -39.36 -34.46
CA MET A 826 29.08 -37.97 -34.85
C MET A 826 29.28 -37.77 -36.36
N ASP A 827 28.50 -36.88 -36.96
CA ASP A 827 28.73 -36.43 -38.34
C ASP A 827 29.90 -35.43 -38.34
N HIS A 828 31.09 -35.93 -38.68
CA HIS A 828 32.33 -35.17 -38.64
C HIS A 828 32.37 -34.06 -39.72
N ASP A 829 31.86 -34.34 -40.92
CA ASP A 829 31.94 -33.43 -42.06
C ASP A 829 30.96 -32.27 -41.92
N ALA A 830 29.72 -32.54 -41.46
CA ALA A 830 28.73 -31.51 -41.20
C ALA A 830 29.17 -30.56 -40.07
N PHE A 831 29.74 -31.12 -38.99
CA PHE A 831 30.25 -30.33 -37.87
C PHE A 831 31.39 -29.40 -38.31
N GLU A 832 32.37 -29.93 -39.04
CA GLU A 832 33.54 -29.15 -39.47
C GLU A 832 33.15 -28.03 -40.43
N LYS A 833 32.31 -28.33 -41.43
CA LYS A 833 31.81 -27.33 -42.37
C LYS A 833 31.09 -26.20 -41.64
N LYS A 834 30.26 -26.53 -40.65
CA LYS A 834 29.50 -25.51 -39.91
C LYS A 834 30.34 -24.73 -38.91
N PHE A 835 31.31 -25.37 -38.26
CA PHE A 835 32.23 -24.70 -37.34
C PHE A 835 33.11 -23.67 -38.06
N ASN A 836 33.62 -24.01 -39.24
CA ASN A 836 34.50 -23.13 -40.02
C ASN A 836 33.74 -22.00 -40.76
N THR A 837 32.43 -22.14 -40.99
CA THR A 837 31.60 -21.13 -41.67
C THR A 837 30.77 -20.26 -40.71
N MET A 838 30.92 -20.46 -39.40
CA MET A 838 30.14 -19.74 -38.39
C MET A 838 30.79 -18.38 -38.09
N GLU A 839 30.14 -17.31 -38.55
CA GLU A 839 30.53 -15.92 -38.32
C GLU A 839 30.35 -15.51 -36.86
N VAL A 840 31.03 -14.43 -36.45
CA VAL A 840 31.07 -13.95 -35.05
C VAL A 840 29.92 -12.98 -34.75
N ASP A 841 29.19 -12.49 -35.75
CA ASP A 841 28.22 -11.41 -35.60
C ASP A 841 27.01 -11.77 -34.72
N PHE A 842 26.54 -13.01 -34.73
CA PHE A 842 25.47 -13.44 -33.81
C PHE A 842 25.92 -13.39 -32.33
N LEU A 843 27.22 -13.51 -32.04
CA LEU A 843 27.76 -13.36 -30.68
C LEU A 843 27.75 -11.91 -30.22
N HIS A 844 27.96 -10.97 -31.14
CA HIS A 844 27.80 -9.54 -30.87
C HIS A 844 26.34 -9.20 -30.57
N SER A 845 25.38 -9.78 -31.30
CA SER A 845 23.95 -9.66 -31.01
C SER A 845 23.58 -10.24 -29.63
N GLN A 846 24.09 -11.41 -29.26
CA GLN A 846 23.87 -12.00 -27.92
C GLN A 846 24.50 -11.17 -26.80
N GLN A 847 25.70 -10.63 -27.00
CA GLN A 847 26.34 -9.73 -26.04
C GLN A 847 25.51 -8.46 -25.82
N LYS A 848 24.98 -7.86 -26.90
CA LYS A 848 24.05 -6.73 -26.81
C LYS A 848 22.77 -7.10 -26.07
N TYR A 849 22.17 -8.26 -26.38
CA TYR A 849 21.00 -8.77 -25.67
C TYR A 849 21.23 -8.89 -24.16
N CYS A 850 22.38 -9.44 -23.76
CA CYS A 850 22.74 -9.56 -22.35
C CYS A 850 22.89 -8.19 -21.67
N LYS A 851 23.48 -7.21 -22.37
CA LYS A 851 23.72 -5.87 -21.84
C LYS A 851 22.44 -5.02 -21.75
N GLU A 852 21.65 -5.00 -22.81
CA GLU A 852 20.48 -4.10 -22.92
C GLU A 852 19.23 -4.73 -22.30
N VAL A 853 18.90 -5.97 -22.69
CA VAL A 853 17.65 -6.62 -22.24
C VAL A 853 17.86 -7.30 -20.89
N LEU A 854 18.89 -8.12 -20.72
CA LEU A 854 19.12 -8.80 -19.43
C LEU A 854 19.77 -7.87 -18.39
N LYS A 855 20.24 -6.67 -18.78
CA LYS A 855 20.97 -5.70 -17.94
C LYS A 855 22.14 -6.34 -17.16
N LEU A 856 22.84 -7.28 -17.80
CA LEU A 856 24.00 -7.97 -17.25
C LEU A 856 25.28 -7.20 -17.56
N LYS A 857 26.20 -7.18 -16.60
CA LYS A 857 27.60 -6.77 -16.84
C LYS A 857 28.29 -7.83 -17.72
N ALA A 858 29.32 -7.42 -18.46
CA ALA A 858 30.13 -8.36 -19.24
C ALA A 858 30.71 -9.47 -18.33
N GLY A 859 30.60 -10.73 -18.74
CA GLY A 859 31.04 -11.89 -17.95
C GLY A 859 30.13 -12.26 -16.76
N GLN A 860 29.09 -11.49 -16.47
CA GLN A 860 28.14 -11.79 -15.39
C GLN A 860 27.25 -12.99 -15.75
N ARG A 861 27.03 -13.88 -14.78
CA ARG A 861 26.28 -15.13 -14.94
C ARG A 861 24.82 -14.97 -14.51
N ALA A 862 23.90 -15.55 -15.28
CA ALA A 862 22.48 -15.59 -14.97
C ALA A 862 21.81 -16.88 -15.47
N VAL A 863 20.68 -17.22 -14.85
CA VAL A 863 19.81 -18.31 -15.26
C VAL A 863 18.41 -17.73 -15.48
N VAL A 864 17.83 -17.99 -16.64
CA VAL A 864 16.45 -17.59 -16.96
C VAL A 864 15.58 -18.85 -16.95
N SER A 865 14.56 -18.91 -16.10
CA SER A 865 13.62 -20.05 -16.08
C SER A 865 12.21 -19.58 -16.41
N ASN A 866 11.60 -20.13 -17.47
CA ASN A 866 10.28 -19.73 -17.98
C ASN A 866 10.12 -18.19 -18.07
N GLY A 867 11.17 -17.48 -18.47
CA GLY A 867 11.21 -16.02 -18.56
C GLY A 867 11.69 -15.28 -17.32
N ARG A 868 11.73 -15.92 -16.15
CA ARG A 868 12.22 -15.27 -14.93
C ARG A 868 13.75 -15.21 -14.92
N VAL A 869 14.32 -14.02 -14.94
CA VAL A 869 15.78 -13.78 -14.89
C VAL A 869 16.26 -13.86 -13.45
N ARG A 870 17.32 -14.65 -13.20
CA ARG A 870 17.95 -14.77 -11.87
C ARG A 870 19.46 -14.67 -11.97
N PHE A 871 20.06 -13.89 -11.08
CA PHE A 871 21.51 -13.79 -10.98
C PHE A 871 22.03 -14.95 -10.12
N THR A 872 23.07 -15.63 -10.58
CA THR A 872 23.68 -16.70 -9.78
C THR A 872 25.19 -16.59 -9.79
N ASN A 873 25.77 -16.59 -8.59
CA ASN A 873 27.19 -16.81 -8.39
C ASN A 873 27.53 -18.26 -8.05
N ASN A 874 26.53 -19.10 -7.72
CA ASN A 874 26.72 -20.42 -7.12
C ASN A 874 26.03 -21.56 -7.91
N PRO A 875 26.74 -22.65 -8.25
CA PRO A 875 26.28 -23.62 -9.23
C PRO A 875 25.44 -24.80 -8.68
N SER A 876 25.06 -24.80 -7.39
CA SER A 876 24.35 -25.93 -6.72
C SER A 876 22.81 -25.80 -6.63
N SER A 877 22.19 -24.75 -7.19
CA SER A 877 20.78 -24.39 -6.91
C SER A 877 19.72 -24.84 -7.94
N PHE A 878 20.07 -25.71 -8.91
CA PHE A 878 19.17 -26.07 -10.03
C PHE A 878 17.92 -26.89 -9.64
N GLY A 879 17.99 -27.71 -8.59
CA GLY A 879 16.83 -28.48 -8.11
C GLY A 879 15.71 -27.61 -7.52
N GLN A 880 16.07 -26.51 -6.84
CA GLN A 880 15.13 -25.55 -6.26
C GLN A 880 14.51 -24.65 -7.32
N LEU A 881 15.29 -24.27 -8.35
CA LEU A 881 14.81 -23.50 -9.50
C LEU A 881 13.56 -24.13 -10.11
N LYS A 882 13.51 -25.47 -10.20
CA LYS A 882 12.39 -26.22 -10.76
C LYS A 882 11.12 -26.20 -9.89
N LYS A 883 11.23 -26.38 -8.56
CA LYS A 883 10.07 -26.36 -7.64
C LYS A 883 9.41 -24.97 -7.60
N ILE A 884 10.19 -23.92 -7.79
CA ILE A 884 9.79 -22.52 -7.55
C ILE A 884 9.24 -21.85 -8.83
N SER A 885 9.53 -22.39 -10.01
CA SER A 885 8.94 -21.92 -11.28
C SER A 885 7.43 -22.20 -11.43
N MET A 886 6.77 -22.74 -10.39
CA MET A 886 5.34 -23.06 -10.36
C MET A 886 4.53 -22.28 -9.30
N GLY A 887 5.11 -21.32 -8.56
CA GLY A 887 4.43 -20.57 -7.48
C GLY A 887 4.32 -19.05 -7.70
N SER A 888 3.16 -18.46 -7.40
CA SER A 888 2.80 -17.04 -7.59
C SER A 888 2.75 -16.23 -6.28
N GLU A 889 2.35 -14.96 -6.34
CA GLU A 889 2.92 -13.82 -5.59
C GLU A 889 2.25 -13.42 -4.26
N LEU A 890 2.97 -12.59 -3.46
CA LEU A 890 2.37 -11.55 -2.60
C LEU A 890 3.35 -10.39 -2.29
N SER A 891 2.80 -9.19 -2.01
CA SER A 891 3.46 -7.89 -1.87
C SER A 891 3.02 -7.15 -0.59
N GLN A 892 3.84 -6.24 -0.05
CA GLN A 892 3.40 -5.05 0.70
C GLN A 892 4.51 -3.99 0.84
N VAL A 893 4.07 -2.73 1.00
CA VAL A 893 4.83 -1.46 1.03
C VAL A 893 4.68 -0.85 2.43
N GLY A 894 5.79 -0.42 3.05
CA GLY A 894 5.80 0.38 4.28
C GLY A 894 6.10 1.86 4.02
N PRO A 895 5.54 2.81 4.80
CA PRO A 895 5.81 4.24 4.67
C PRO A 895 7.04 4.67 5.47
N SER A 896 7.77 5.67 4.96
CA SER A 896 8.90 6.32 5.62
C SER A 896 8.45 7.60 6.35
N HIS A 897 8.98 7.79 7.56
CA HIS A 897 8.76 8.97 8.40
C HIS A 897 9.66 10.13 7.97
N GLY A 898 9.09 11.34 7.88
CA GLY A 898 9.80 12.59 7.67
C GLY A 898 9.71 13.50 8.90
N THR A 899 10.86 14.02 9.31
CA THR A 899 11.06 14.98 10.41
C THR A 899 10.76 16.41 9.97
N ALA A 900 10.15 17.22 10.85
CA ALA A 900 9.88 18.63 10.64
C ALA A 900 10.58 19.50 11.69
N HIS A 901 11.05 20.68 11.28
CA HIS A 901 11.72 21.67 12.12
C HIS A 901 10.78 22.80 12.61
N PHE A 902 11.21 23.42 13.71
CA PHE A 902 10.46 24.24 14.68
C PHE A 902 10.51 25.76 14.41
N VAL A 903 9.50 26.48 14.91
CA VAL A 903 9.64 27.87 15.43
C VAL A 903 8.67 28.06 16.62
N ASP A 904 9.14 28.78 17.65
CA ASP A 904 8.51 28.96 18.97
C ASP A 904 7.64 30.24 19.14
N SER A 905 6.65 30.10 20.03
CA SER A 905 6.05 31.05 20.98
C SER A 905 5.50 32.42 20.52
N VAL A 906 4.17 32.48 20.29
CA VAL A 906 3.25 33.57 20.71
C VAL A 906 1.89 32.92 21.04
N LEU A 907 1.01 33.60 21.76
CA LEU A 907 -0.37 33.16 21.96
C LEU A 907 -1.08 33.05 20.59
N SER A 908 -1.21 31.81 20.11
CA SER A 908 -1.73 31.49 18.79
C SER A 908 -3.10 30.84 18.88
N SER A 909 -4.08 31.38 18.16
CA SER A 909 -5.38 30.76 17.98
C SER A 909 -5.29 29.66 16.92
N LEU A 910 -5.51 28.41 17.32
CA LEU A 910 -5.47 27.26 16.44
C LEU A 910 -6.90 26.90 16.02
N LEU A 911 -7.18 26.86 14.72
CA LEU A 911 -8.50 26.53 14.21
C LEU A 911 -8.49 25.30 13.31
N VAL A 912 -9.53 24.47 13.43
CA VAL A 912 -9.70 23.26 12.62
C VAL A 912 -10.23 23.64 11.23
N TYR A 913 -9.34 23.59 10.24
CA TYR A 913 -9.53 24.09 8.88
C TYR A 913 -10.83 23.62 8.16
N PRO A 914 -11.16 22.30 8.09
CA PRO A 914 -12.23 21.80 7.22
C PRO A 914 -13.65 22.21 7.61
N PHE A 915 -13.85 22.79 8.80
CA PHE A 915 -15.18 23.19 9.29
C PHE A 915 -15.45 24.69 9.17
N LEU A 916 -14.45 25.47 8.74
CA LEU A 916 -14.58 26.92 8.58
C LEU A 916 -15.13 27.30 7.21
N LEU A 917 -15.93 28.37 7.19
CA LEU A 917 -16.34 29.04 5.97
C LEU A 917 -15.18 29.86 5.38
N VAL A 918 -15.09 29.92 4.05
CA VAL A 918 -14.09 30.74 3.34
C VAL A 918 -14.13 32.21 3.78
N CYS A 919 -15.33 32.76 4.01
CA CYS A 919 -15.48 34.13 4.51
C CYS A 919 -14.78 34.36 5.87
N VAL A 920 -14.72 33.34 6.73
CA VAL A 920 -14.03 33.40 8.03
C VAL A 920 -12.52 33.31 7.82
N GLN A 921 -12.07 32.45 6.90
CA GLN A 921 -10.64 32.31 6.56
C GLN A 921 -10.06 33.60 5.96
N ASP A 922 -10.84 34.31 5.13
CA ASP A 922 -10.43 35.59 4.56
C ASP A 922 -10.37 36.72 5.60
N THR A 923 -11.22 36.68 6.62
CA THR A 923 -11.36 37.76 7.60
C THR A 923 -10.42 37.61 8.79
N ILE A 924 -10.05 36.39 9.16
CA ILE A 924 -9.21 36.14 10.34
C ILE A 924 -7.82 36.77 10.22
N SER A 925 -7.23 36.85 9.03
CA SER A 925 -5.94 37.52 8.81
C SER A 925 -6.01 39.01 9.17
N HIS A 926 -7.12 39.66 8.86
CA HIS A 926 -7.35 41.05 9.24
C HIS A 926 -7.64 41.19 10.74
N MET A 927 -8.38 40.24 11.34
CA MET A 927 -8.65 40.22 12.78
C MET A 927 -7.36 40.03 13.59
N ALA A 928 -6.50 39.10 13.18
CA ALA A 928 -5.20 38.84 13.78
C ALA A 928 -4.34 40.10 13.88
N LYS A 929 -4.30 40.90 12.80
CA LYS A 929 -3.60 42.20 12.77
C LYS A 929 -4.26 43.26 13.66
N ALA A 930 -5.59 43.31 13.68
CA ALA A 930 -6.33 44.33 14.44
C ALA A 930 -6.32 44.08 15.95
N TYR A 931 -6.44 42.82 16.37
CA TYR A 931 -6.50 42.41 17.77
C TYR A 931 -5.17 41.87 18.31
N GLY A 932 -4.13 41.76 17.47
CA GLY A 932 -2.77 41.43 17.89
C GLY A 932 -2.57 39.96 18.31
N PHE A 933 -3.20 39.00 17.63
CA PHE A 933 -3.01 37.57 17.88
C PHE A 933 -2.45 36.84 16.65
N GLN A 934 -1.77 35.71 16.87
CA GLN A 934 -1.33 34.81 15.80
C GLN A 934 -2.38 33.72 15.58
N TYR A 935 -2.44 33.14 14.39
CA TYR A 935 -3.33 32.01 14.14
C TYR A 935 -2.68 30.99 13.23
N GLU A 936 -3.08 29.73 13.38
CA GLU A 936 -2.68 28.63 12.52
C GLU A 936 -3.87 27.71 12.25
N LEU A 937 -3.91 27.17 11.04
CA LEU A 937 -4.99 26.29 10.58
C LEU A 937 -4.47 24.85 10.61
N VAL A 938 -5.01 24.05 11.53
CA VAL A 938 -4.63 22.65 11.70
C VAL A 938 -5.66 21.72 11.07
N GLN A 939 -5.18 20.60 10.55
CA GLN A 939 -6.03 19.55 9.99
C GLN A 939 -5.36 18.20 10.17
N TYR A 940 -6.17 17.21 10.51
CA TYR A 940 -5.79 15.81 10.46
C TYR A 940 -6.83 15.06 9.63
N LYS A 941 -6.43 13.98 8.94
CA LYS A 941 -7.37 13.16 8.18
C LYS A 941 -7.82 12.01 9.07
N TRP A 942 -9.13 11.77 9.12
CA TRP A 942 -9.69 10.61 9.82
C TRP A 942 -9.05 9.30 9.30
N PRO A 943 -8.39 8.50 10.14
CA PRO A 943 -7.73 7.28 9.70
C PRO A 943 -8.71 6.26 9.14
N ARG A 944 -8.33 5.53 8.09
CA ARG A 944 -9.22 4.56 7.42
C ARG A 944 -9.66 3.41 8.34
N TRP A 945 -8.80 2.98 9.25
CA TRP A 945 -9.07 1.89 10.19
C TRP A 945 -10.00 2.28 11.34
N LEU A 946 -10.14 3.59 11.61
CA LEU A 946 -10.97 4.11 12.68
C LEU A 946 -12.40 4.32 12.16
N HIS A 947 -13.39 3.79 12.87
CA HIS A 947 -14.79 3.84 12.45
C HIS A 947 -15.23 5.28 12.17
N GLN A 948 -15.66 5.54 10.93
CA GLN A 948 -16.04 6.87 10.48
C GLN A 948 -17.48 7.21 10.89
N GLN A 949 -17.70 8.48 11.21
CA GLN A 949 -19.04 9.01 11.47
C GLN A 949 -19.63 9.56 10.18
N THR A 950 -20.91 9.30 9.92
CA THR A 950 -21.63 9.83 8.76
C THR A 950 -22.13 11.25 8.99
N GLU A 951 -22.54 11.57 10.22
CA GLU A 951 -23.06 12.89 10.57
C GLU A 951 -21.93 13.89 10.83
N LYS A 952 -21.99 15.06 10.15
CA LYS A 952 -20.98 16.12 10.30
C LYS A 952 -20.80 16.60 11.74
N GLN A 953 -21.87 16.61 12.54
CA GLN A 953 -21.79 17.02 13.94
C GLN A 953 -20.95 16.03 14.77
N ARG A 954 -21.20 14.73 14.63
CA ARG A 954 -20.42 13.67 15.28
C ARG A 954 -18.96 13.66 14.82
N ILE A 955 -18.71 13.94 13.54
CA ILE A 955 -17.33 14.11 13.03
C ILE A 955 -16.63 15.25 13.79
N ILE A 956 -17.27 16.42 13.95
CA ILE A 956 -16.69 17.57 14.68
C ILE A 956 -16.37 17.18 16.13
N TRP A 957 -17.29 16.51 16.82
CA TRP A 957 -17.04 16.00 18.17
C TRP A 957 -15.85 15.04 18.23
N GLY A 958 -15.70 14.16 17.25
CA GLY A 958 -14.55 13.28 17.13
C GLY A 958 -13.23 14.05 17.03
N TYR A 959 -13.18 15.11 16.20
CA TYR A 959 -11.98 15.96 16.08
C TYR A 959 -11.66 16.73 17.36
N LYS A 960 -12.65 17.05 18.20
CA LYS A 960 -12.41 17.71 19.49
C LYS A 960 -11.63 16.81 20.46
N ILE A 961 -11.72 15.47 20.36
CA ILE A 961 -11.14 14.58 21.38
C ILE A 961 -10.18 13.52 20.86
N LEU A 962 -10.46 12.90 19.71
CA LEU A 962 -9.77 11.69 19.26
C LEU A 962 -8.36 11.95 18.73
N PHE A 963 -8.05 13.16 18.27
CA PHE A 963 -6.80 13.46 17.55
C PHE A 963 -5.94 14.53 18.23
N LEU A 964 -6.19 14.83 19.51
CA LEU A 964 -5.49 15.91 20.23
C LEU A 964 -3.96 15.73 20.26
N ASP A 965 -3.47 14.49 20.27
CA ASP A 965 -2.05 14.16 20.23
C ASP A 965 -1.36 14.45 18.90
N VAL A 966 -2.05 14.19 17.78
CA VAL A 966 -1.53 14.23 16.41
C VAL A 966 -1.95 15.46 15.60
N LEU A 967 -3.02 16.14 16.00
CA LEU A 967 -3.55 17.34 15.33
C LEU A 967 -2.61 18.53 15.50
N PHE A 968 -1.87 18.58 16.61
CA PHE A 968 -0.98 19.68 16.96
C PHE A 968 0.49 19.27 16.84
N PRO A 969 1.40 20.19 16.44
CA PRO A 969 2.83 19.93 16.39
C PRO A 969 3.41 19.50 17.75
N LEU A 970 4.56 18.82 17.73
CA LEU A 970 5.26 18.37 18.94
C LEU A 970 5.71 19.53 19.86
N ALA A 971 5.92 20.71 19.28
CA ALA A 971 6.34 21.93 19.98
C ALA A 971 5.26 22.48 20.94
N VAL A 972 3.99 22.14 20.72
CA VAL A 972 2.89 22.68 21.54
C VAL A 972 2.75 21.86 22.82
N ASP A 973 2.95 22.52 23.96
CA ASP A 973 2.94 21.90 25.29
C ASP A 973 1.54 21.72 25.87
N LYS A 974 0.72 22.77 25.78
CA LYS A 974 -0.65 22.79 26.30
C LYS A 974 -1.58 23.50 25.32
N ILE A 975 -2.83 23.08 25.32
CA ILE A 975 -3.91 23.74 24.59
C ILE A 975 -5.11 23.97 25.50
N ILE A 976 -5.94 24.96 25.16
CA ILE A 976 -7.23 25.21 25.78
C ILE A 976 -8.27 25.19 24.66
N PHE A 977 -9.29 24.36 24.84
CA PHE A 977 -10.47 24.37 23.98
C PHE A 977 -11.55 25.24 24.61
N VAL A 978 -12.13 26.13 23.81
CA VAL A 978 -13.24 27.03 24.17
C VAL A 978 -14.31 26.85 23.08
N ASP A 979 -15.55 26.53 23.46
CA ASP A 979 -16.62 26.37 22.47
C ASP A 979 -17.01 27.69 21.81
N ALA A 980 -17.50 27.62 20.57
CA ALA A 980 -17.66 28.81 19.71
C ALA A 980 -18.74 29.80 20.20
N ASP A 981 -19.64 29.36 21.07
CA ASP A 981 -20.71 30.14 21.68
C ASP A 981 -20.39 30.58 23.12
N GLN A 982 -19.19 30.27 23.63
CA GLN A 982 -18.76 30.74 24.95
C GLN A 982 -18.31 32.20 24.93
N ILE A 983 -18.59 32.90 26.03
CA ILE A 983 -18.07 34.24 26.31
C ILE A 983 -17.08 34.14 27.47
N VAL A 984 -15.85 34.61 27.25
CA VAL A 984 -14.77 34.59 28.25
C VAL A 984 -14.58 35.98 28.83
N ARG A 985 -14.61 36.10 30.17
CA ARG A 985 -14.40 37.35 30.92
C ARG A 985 -13.06 37.40 31.67
N ALA A 986 -12.44 36.25 31.90
CA ALA A 986 -11.17 36.12 32.62
C ALA A 986 -9.97 35.94 31.68
N ASP A 987 -8.76 36.10 32.21
CA ASP A 987 -7.53 35.80 31.48
C ASP A 987 -7.33 34.27 31.36
N LEU A 988 -7.36 33.74 30.13
CA LEU A 988 -7.14 32.31 29.85
C LEU A 988 -5.75 31.82 30.27
N LYS A 989 -4.80 32.73 30.51
CA LYS A 989 -3.49 32.38 31.06
C LYS A 989 -3.62 31.69 32.43
N GLU A 990 -4.58 32.08 33.26
CA GLU A 990 -4.85 31.41 34.54
C GLU A 990 -5.15 29.93 34.35
N LEU A 991 -5.93 29.57 33.31
CA LEU A 991 -6.28 28.19 33.01
C LEU A 991 -5.10 27.40 32.43
N ARG A 992 -4.24 28.05 31.66
CA ARG A 992 -3.01 27.44 31.11
C ARG A 992 -2.02 27.09 32.21
N ASP A 993 -1.85 28.00 33.18
CA ASP A 993 -0.88 27.89 34.26
C ASP A 993 -1.42 27.01 35.42
N LEU A 994 -2.71 26.65 35.40
CA LEU A 994 -3.33 25.74 36.37
C LEU A 994 -2.66 24.36 36.39
N ALA A 995 -2.37 23.86 37.59
CA ALA A 995 -1.76 22.55 37.80
C ALA A 995 -2.80 21.44 37.65
N LEU A 996 -2.57 20.50 36.71
CA LEU A 996 -3.46 19.37 36.46
C LEU A 996 -3.20 18.16 37.34
N GLU A 997 -2.30 18.26 38.34
CA GLU A 997 -2.02 17.20 39.33
C GLU A 997 -1.70 15.83 38.69
N GLY A 998 -1.00 15.83 37.56
CA GLY A 998 -0.62 14.63 36.83
C GLY A 998 -1.68 14.08 35.86
N ALA A 999 -2.88 14.67 35.82
CA ALA A 999 -3.88 14.36 34.80
C ALA A 999 -3.50 14.95 33.43
N PRO A 1000 -3.75 14.24 32.32
CA PRO A 1000 -3.46 14.72 30.97
C PRO A 1000 -4.38 15.87 30.50
N TYR A 1001 -5.57 16.00 31.08
CA TYR A 1001 -6.50 17.09 30.76
C TYR A 1001 -7.41 17.43 31.95
N GLY A 1002 -7.92 18.65 31.95
CA GLY A 1002 -8.86 19.16 32.94
C GLY A 1002 -10.13 19.69 32.29
N TYR A 1003 -11.29 19.28 32.81
CA TYR A 1003 -12.62 19.65 32.30
C TYR A 1003 -13.44 20.31 33.40
N THR A 1004 -14.38 21.17 33.01
CA THR A 1004 -15.36 21.76 33.93
C THR A 1004 -16.51 20.78 34.21
N PRO A 1005 -16.86 20.52 35.50
CA PRO A 1005 -18.02 19.70 35.85
C PRO A 1005 -19.35 20.43 35.59
N PHE A 1006 -20.44 19.66 35.45
CA PHE A 1006 -21.79 20.22 35.44
C PHE A 1006 -22.11 20.99 36.73
N CYS A 1007 -22.82 22.12 36.59
CA CYS A 1007 -23.35 22.87 37.73
C CYS A 1007 -24.45 22.08 38.46
N ASP A 1008 -24.29 21.96 39.79
CA ASP A 1008 -25.26 21.31 40.67
C ASP A 1008 -26.18 22.30 41.41
N SER A 1009 -26.00 23.62 41.27
CA SER A 1009 -26.65 24.61 42.13
C SER A 1009 -28.14 24.87 41.84
N ARG A 1010 -28.61 24.78 40.58
CA ARG A 1010 -30.03 25.01 40.24
C ARG A 1010 -30.90 23.76 40.49
N ARG A 1011 -31.60 23.73 41.63
CA ARG A 1011 -32.41 22.57 42.08
C ARG A 1011 -33.62 22.25 41.18
N GLU A 1012 -34.19 23.23 40.49
CA GLU A 1012 -35.36 23.04 39.61
C GLU A 1012 -35.12 22.17 38.38
N MET A 1013 -33.86 21.82 38.13
CA MET A 1013 -33.40 21.07 36.97
C MET A 1013 -32.92 19.66 37.33
N GLU A 1014 -33.10 19.23 38.58
CA GLU A 1014 -32.67 17.91 39.06
C GLU A 1014 -33.22 16.76 38.20
N GLY A 1015 -34.49 16.87 37.77
CA GLY A 1015 -35.14 15.86 36.93
C GLY A 1015 -34.53 15.67 35.53
N TYR A 1016 -33.71 16.62 35.05
CA TYR A 1016 -33.01 16.54 33.77
C TYR A 1016 -31.54 16.11 33.91
N ARG A 1017 -31.05 15.86 35.14
CA ARG A 1017 -29.65 15.45 35.41
C ARG A 1017 -29.47 13.96 35.18
N PHE A 1018 -29.46 13.56 33.92
CA PHE A 1018 -29.36 12.15 33.51
C PHE A 1018 -28.13 11.44 34.11
N TRP A 1019 -27.02 12.16 34.34
CA TRP A 1019 -25.77 11.59 34.88
C TRP A 1019 -25.85 11.16 36.35
N LYS A 1020 -26.90 11.57 37.09
CA LYS A 1020 -27.13 11.13 38.49
C LYS A 1020 -27.98 9.87 38.61
N THR A 1021 -28.41 9.30 37.48
CA THR A 1021 -29.26 8.11 37.44
C THR A 1021 -28.74 7.09 36.43
N GLY A 1022 -29.17 5.83 36.56
CA GLY A 1022 -28.89 4.78 35.57
C GLY A 1022 -27.40 4.47 35.39
N TYR A 1023 -27.00 4.29 34.12
CA TYR A 1023 -25.64 3.89 33.74
C TYR A 1023 -24.56 4.83 34.28
N TRP A 1024 -24.72 6.14 34.07
CA TRP A 1024 -23.70 7.13 34.43
C TRP A 1024 -23.45 7.21 35.94
N ALA A 1025 -24.49 7.11 36.77
CA ALA A 1025 -24.32 7.09 38.23
C ALA A 1025 -23.54 5.87 38.70
N SER A 1026 -23.85 4.70 38.14
CA SER A 1026 -23.14 3.44 38.45
C SER A 1026 -21.67 3.50 38.00
N HIS A 1027 -21.43 3.99 36.79
CA HIS A 1027 -20.08 4.04 36.19
C HIS A 1027 -19.17 5.08 36.85
N LEU A 1028 -19.68 6.28 37.14
CA LEU A 1028 -18.89 7.37 37.73
C LEU A 1028 -18.65 7.19 39.23
N GLY A 1029 -19.54 6.49 39.93
CA GLY A 1029 -19.49 6.35 41.38
C GLY A 1029 -19.52 7.71 42.09
N HIS A 1030 -18.41 8.08 42.73
CA HIS A 1030 -18.26 9.38 43.40
C HIS A 1030 -17.66 10.49 42.52
N ARG A 1031 -17.32 10.20 41.26
CA ARG A 1031 -16.72 11.17 40.33
C ARG A 1031 -17.79 12.05 39.69
N LYS A 1032 -17.42 13.28 39.33
CA LYS A 1032 -18.30 14.21 38.65
C LYS A 1032 -18.38 13.89 37.16
N TYR A 1033 -19.52 14.23 36.56
CA TYR A 1033 -19.69 14.24 35.12
C TYR A 1033 -19.29 15.60 34.55
N HIS A 1034 -18.48 15.60 33.50
CA HIS A 1034 -17.82 16.79 32.95
C HIS A 1034 -18.39 17.21 31.60
N ILE A 1035 -18.29 18.50 31.26
CA ILE A 1035 -18.79 19.12 30.02
C ILE A 1035 -17.62 19.46 29.08
N SER A 1036 -17.79 19.21 27.77
CA SER A 1036 -16.78 19.47 26.73
C SER A 1036 -16.72 20.91 26.20
N ALA A 1037 -17.38 21.86 26.87
CA ALA A 1037 -17.49 23.25 26.42
C ALA A 1037 -16.18 24.04 26.68
N LEU A 1038 -15.50 23.76 27.81
CA LEU A 1038 -14.20 24.32 28.15
C LEU A 1038 -13.32 23.22 28.77
N TYR A 1039 -12.15 22.99 28.19
CA TYR A 1039 -11.16 22.09 28.78
C TYR A 1039 -9.72 22.48 28.42
N VAL A 1040 -8.79 22.08 29.27
CA VAL A 1040 -7.34 22.27 29.10
C VAL A 1040 -6.66 20.92 28.93
N VAL A 1041 -5.70 20.83 28.03
CA VAL A 1041 -4.95 19.58 27.75
C VAL A 1041 -3.47 19.85 27.88
N ASP A 1042 -2.79 19.02 28.66
CA ASP A 1042 -1.34 18.93 28.70
C ASP A 1042 -0.88 17.91 27.67
N LEU A 1043 -0.49 18.39 26.49
CA LEU A 1043 -0.13 17.55 25.36
C LEU A 1043 1.13 16.73 25.63
N LYS A 1044 2.08 17.26 26.41
CA LYS A 1044 3.28 16.51 26.85
C LYS A 1044 2.87 15.28 27.65
N LYS A 1045 2.01 15.46 28.66
CA LYS A 1045 1.52 14.35 29.48
C LYS A 1045 0.60 13.41 28.69
N PHE A 1046 -0.30 13.98 27.88
CA PHE A 1046 -1.26 13.25 27.04
C PHE A 1046 -0.57 12.28 26.08
N ARG A 1047 0.50 12.75 25.40
CA ARG A 1047 1.34 11.91 24.52
C ARG A 1047 2.16 10.91 25.33
N LYS A 1048 2.77 11.32 26.45
CA LYS A 1048 3.60 10.43 27.30
C LYS A 1048 2.86 9.20 27.82
N ILE A 1049 1.55 9.30 28.06
CA ILE A 1049 0.73 8.18 28.53
C ILE A 1049 -0.09 7.51 27.40
N ALA A 1050 0.14 7.91 26.15
CA ALA A 1050 -0.63 7.46 24.99
C ALA A 1050 -2.16 7.58 25.18
N ALA A 1051 -2.62 8.70 25.76
CA ALA A 1051 -4.05 8.91 26.05
C ALA A 1051 -4.91 8.91 24.77
N GLY A 1052 -4.38 9.46 23.66
CA GLY A 1052 -5.05 9.48 22.36
C GLY A 1052 -5.34 8.07 21.83
N ASP A 1053 -4.37 7.15 21.90
CA ASP A 1053 -4.55 5.77 21.46
C ASP A 1053 -5.59 5.03 22.30
N ARG A 1054 -5.56 5.22 23.63
CA ARG A 1054 -6.57 4.65 24.53
C ARG A 1054 -7.99 5.15 24.22
N LEU A 1055 -8.13 6.46 23.97
CA LEU A 1055 -9.42 7.06 23.60
C LEU A 1055 -9.91 6.54 22.25
N ARG A 1056 -9.03 6.41 21.25
CA ARG A 1056 -9.37 5.84 19.93
C ARG A 1056 -9.75 4.37 20.02
N GLY A 1057 -9.04 3.57 20.83
CA GLY A 1057 -9.36 2.16 21.08
C GLY A 1057 -10.74 1.97 21.72
N GLN A 1058 -11.04 2.76 22.76
CA GLN A 1058 -12.35 2.73 23.41
C GLN A 1058 -13.47 3.22 22.47
N TYR A 1059 -13.21 4.30 21.72
CA TYR A 1059 -14.15 4.79 20.71
C TYR A 1059 -14.45 3.71 19.67
N GLN A 1060 -13.44 3.03 19.13
CA GLN A 1060 -13.63 1.97 18.14
C GLN A 1060 -14.52 0.84 18.65
N ALA A 1061 -14.38 0.47 19.93
CA ALA A 1061 -15.20 -0.55 20.57
C ALA A 1061 -16.66 -0.10 20.76
N LEU A 1062 -16.88 1.15 21.16
CA LEU A 1062 -18.23 1.68 21.43
C LEU A 1062 -18.97 2.07 20.15
N SER A 1063 -18.29 2.69 19.18
CA SER A 1063 -18.90 3.32 18.01
C SER A 1063 -19.59 2.36 17.05
N GLN A 1064 -19.40 1.04 17.21
CA GLN A 1064 -20.13 0.03 16.44
C GLN A 1064 -21.64 0.06 16.73
N ASP A 1065 -22.04 0.46 17.95
CA ASP A 1065 -23.44 0.77 18.27
C ASP A 1065 -23.72 2.25 17.95
N PRO A 1066 -24.62 2.55 16.99
CA PRO A 1066 -24.97 3.93 16.64
C PRO A 1066 -25.60 4.72 17.80
N ASN A 1067 -26.21 4.02 18.78
CA ASN A 1067 -26.84 4.66 19.94
C ASN A 1067 -25.85 4.95 21.07
N SER A 1068 -24.62 4.45 20.95
CA SER A 1068 -23.55 4.75 21.89
C SER A 1068 -23.05 6.19 21.73
N LEU A 1069 -22.51 6.75 22.82
CA LEU A 1069 -21.87 8.06 22.84
C LEU A 1069 -22.79 9.14 22.23
N SER A 1070 -23.88 9.47 22.94
CA SER A 1070 -24.85 10.47 22.49
C SER A 1070 -24.15 11.79 22.16
N ASN A 1071 -23.25 12.23 23.04
CA ASN A 1071 -22.34 13.36 22.80
C ASN A 1071 -20.90 12.85 22.86
N LEU A 1072 -20.34 12.48 21.70
CA LEU A 1072 -19.02 11.83 21.59
C LEU A 1072 -17.89 12.55 22.34
N ASP A 1073 -17.80 13.87 22.22
CA ASP A 1073 -16.75 14.69 22.83
C ASP A 1073 -16.85 14.79 24.36
N GLN A 1074 -18.03 14.55 24.91
CA GLN A 1074 -18.31 14.60 26.35
C GLN A 1074 -18.33 13.21 26.98
N ASP A 1075 -19.00 12.26 26.35
CA ASP A 1075 -19.23 10.92 26.89
C ASP A 1075 -17.94 10.09 26.89
N LEU A 1076 -17.10 10.21 25.86
CA LEU A 1076 -15.89 9.40 25.76
C LEU A 1076 -14.87 9.70 26.89
N PRO A 1077 -14.52 10.96 27.20
CA PRO A 1077 -13.70 11.26 28.38
C PRO A 1077 -14.32 10.78 29.69
N ASN A 1078 -15.62 11.02 29.90
CA ASN A 1078 -16.30 10.60 31.13
C ASN A 1078 -16.37 9.07 31.27
N ASN A 1079 -16.50 8.33 30.17
CA ASN A 1079 -16.43 6.88 30.15
C ASN A 1079 -15.02 6.39 30.53
N MET A 1080 -13.99 7.06 30.01
CA MET A 1080 -12.57 6.71 30.23
C MET A 1080 -11.97 7.27 31.53
N ILE A 1081 -12.76 7.93 32.38
CA ILE A 1081 -12.30 8.63 33.59
C ILE A 1081 -11.45 7.79 34.56
N HIS A 1082 -11.63 6.46 34.55
CA HIS A 1082 -10.88 5.52 35.39
C HIS A 1082 -9.51 5.16 34.81
N GLN A 1083 -9.37 5.16 33.48
CA GLN A 1083 -8.12 4.81 32.78
C GLN A 1083 -7.30 6.06 32.41
N VAL A 1084 -8.00 7.15 32.10
CA VAL A 1084 -7.45 8.46 31.75
C VAL A 1084 -8.03 9.47 32.72
N ALA A 1085 -7.22 9.90 33.68
CA ALA A 1085 -7.66 10.78 34.76
C ALA A 1085 -8.11 12.15 34.22
N ILE A 1086 -9.18 12.68 34.81
CA ILE A 1086 -9.70 14.03 34.52
C ILE A 1086 -9.51 14.89 35.74
N LYS A 1087 -8.85 16.05 35.58
CA LYS A 1087 -8.84 17.08 36.62
C LYS A 1087 -10.14 17.89 36.54
N SER A 1088 -10.96 17.86 37.58
CA SER A 1088 -12.13 18.74 37.66
C SER A 1088 -11.68 20.19 37.87
N LEU A 1089 -12.00 21.06 36.92
CA LEU A 1089 -11.72 22.49 37.00
C LEU A 1089 -12.68 23.19 37.99
N PRO A 1090 -12.27 24.33 38.58
CA PRO A 1090 -13.15 25.12 39.44
C PRO A 1090 -14.44 25.55 38.74
N GLN A 1091 -15.57 25.56 39.45
CA GLN A 1091 -16.89 25.84 38.87
C GLN A 1091 -17.00 27.26 38.27
N GLU A 1092 -16.21 28.22 38.77
CA GLU A 1092 -16.12 29.57 38.22
C GLU A 1092 -15.75 29.61 36.73
N TRP A 1093 -15.08 28.57 36.21
CA TRP A 1093 -14.69 28.48 34.81
C TRP A 1093 -15.83 28.12 33.86
N LEU A 1094 -17.01 27.75 34.35
CA LEU A 1094 -18.17 27.49 33.50
C LEU A 1094 -19.47 27.88 34.22
N TRP A 1095 -20.18 28.84 33.64
CA TRP A 1095 -21.54 29.20 34.03
C TRP A 1095 -22.50 29.03 32.86
N CYS A 1096 -23.68 28.46 33.14
CA CYS A 1096 -24.77 28.33 32.17
C CYS A 1096 -26.09 28.58 32.91
N GLU A 1097 -26.98 29.38 32.31
CA GLU A 1097 -28.26 29.75 32.91
C GLU A 1097 -29.12 28.53 33.23
N THR A 1098 -29.03 27.46 32.45
CA THR A 1098 -29.88 26.28 32.62
C THR A 1098 -29.50 25.47 33.86
N TRP A 1099 -28.22 25.41 34.27
CA TRP A 1099 -27.77 24.52 35.36
C TRP A 1099 -27.23 25.25 36.59
N CYS A 1100 -26.71 26.46 36.41
CA CYS A 1100 -26.11 27.26 37.47
C CYS A 1100 -27.12 28.28 38.03
N ASP A 1101 -27.00 28.61 39.31
CA ASP A 1101 -27.78 29.66 39.98
C ASP A 1101 -27.35 31.06 39.52
N ASP A 1102 -28.23 32.05 39.66
CA ASP A 1102 -27.96 33.40 39.15
C ASP A 1102 -26.90 34.14 39.99
N ASN A 1103 -26.72 33.79 41.26
CA ASN A 1103 -25.71 34.42 42.12
C ASN A 1103 -24.28 34.07 41.66
N SER A 1104 -24.04 32.81 41.26
CA SER A 1104 -22.74 32.36 40.77
C SER A 1104 -22.32 32.98 39.43
N LYS A 1105 -23.24 33.65 38.71
CA LYS A 1105 -22.93 34.41 37.48
C LYS A 1105 -21.98 35.56 37.71
N THR A 1106 -22.02 36.17 38.90
CA THR A 1106 -21.18 37.34 39.24
C THR A 1106 -19.70 36.98 39.32
N THR A 1107 -19.39 35.76 39.74
CA THR A 1107 -18.03 35.20 39.85
C THR A 1107 -17.64 34.35 38.63
N ALA A 1108 -18.49 34.28 37.60
CA ALA A 1108 -18.26 33.43 36.43
C ALA A 1108 -17.17 34.01 35.52
N LYS A 1109 -16.15 33.19 35.25
CA LYS A 1109 -15.02 33.49 34.34
C LYS A 1109 -15.38 33.23 32.88
N THR A 1110 -16.20 32.21 32.60
CA THR A 1110 -16.76 31.96 31.27
C THR A 1110 -18.26 31.66 31.36
N ILE A 1111 -18.98 32.01 30.30
CA ILE A 1111 -20.42 31.81 30.18
C ILE A 1111 -20.70 31.00 28.92
N ASP A 1112 -21.36 29.86 29.09
CA ASP A 1112 -21.81 28.97 28.03
C ASP A 1112 -23.30 29.14 27.73
N LEU A 1113 -23.65 29.23 26.45
CA LEU A 1113 -25.03 29.39 25.97
C LEU A 1113 -25.68 28.03 25.72
N CYS A 1114 -25.78 27.28 26.81
CA CYS A 1114 -26.38 25.96 26.88
C CYS A 1114 -27.85 25.93 26.44
N ASN A 1115 -28.25 24.80 25.84
CA ASN A 1115 -29.64 24.57 25.45
C ASN A 1115 -30.52 24.35 26.70
N ASN A 1116 -31.68 25.00 26.73
CA ASN A 1116 -32.65 24.83 27.81
C ASN A 1116 -33.70 23.76 27.44
N PRO A 1117 -33.83 22.65 28.19
CA PRO A 1117 -34.80 21.61 27.89
C PRO A 1117 -36.25 22.03 28.15
N LYS A 1118 -36.49 23.08 28.95
CA LYS A 1118 -37.84 23.62 29.22
C LYS A 1118 -38.30 24.65 28.18
N THR A 1119 -37.37 25.31 27.48
CA THR A 1119 -37.68 26.42 26.57
C THR A 1119 -36.92 26.31 25.26
N LYS A 1120 -37.60 26.45 24.12
CA LYS A 1120 -36.97 26.45 22.78
C LYS A 1120 -36.50 27.85 22.35
N GLU A 1121 -35.87 28.58 23.27
CA GLU A 1121 -35.33 29.92 22.96
C GLU A 1121 -34.10 29.80 22.01
N PRO A 1122 -34.04 30.54 20.89
CA PRO A 1122 -32.85 30.57 20.03
C PRO A 1122 -31.61 31.16 20.74
N LYS A 1123 -30.42 30.64 20.42
CA LYS A 1123 -29.16 31.10 21.04
C LYS A 1123 -28.89 32.60 20.88
N LEU A 1124 -29.30 33.22 19.77
CA LEU A 1124 -29.10 34.65 19.54
C LEU A 1124 -29.91 35.53 20.51
N SER A 1125 -31.15 35.15 20.82
CA SER A 1125 -31.94 35.91 21.80
C SER A 1125 -31.43 35.66 23.22
N ALA A 1126 -31.03 34.42 23.51
CA ALA A 1126 -30.40 34.07 24.78
C ALA A 1126 -29.10 34.86 25.01
N ALA A 1127 -28.24 35.01 24.01
CA ALA A 1127 -26.99 35.76 24.11
C ALA A 1127 -27.21 37.22 24.55
N VAL A 1128 -28.13 37.92 23.89
CA VAL A 1128 -28.46 39.34 24.18
C VAL A 1128 -29.07 39.50 25.58
N ARG A 1129 -29.92 38.55 25.98
CA ARG A 1129 -30.61 38.58 27.29
C ARG A 1129 -29.67 38.23 28.44
N ILE A 1130 -28.82 37.22 28.26
CA ILE A 1130 -27.96 36.67 29.30
C ILE A 1130 -26.69 37.52 29.46
N VAL A 1131 -26.08 37.99 28.37
CA VAL A 1131 -24.77 38.66 28.40
C VAL A 1131 -24.90 40.07 27.81
N PRO A 1132 -25.01 41.13 28.63
CA PRO A 1132 -25.24 42.48 28.13
C PRO A 1132 -24.07 43.03 27.29
N GLU A 1133 -22.83 42.60 27.56
CA GLU A 1133 -21.68 43.02 26.73
C GLU A 1133 -21.64 42.37 25.34
N TRP A 1134 -22.42 41.32 25.06
CA TRP A 1134 -22.42 40.64 23.77
C TRP A 1134 -22.77 41.59 22.62
N SER A 1135 -23.76 42.48 22.82
CA SER A 1135 -24.14 43.49 21.83
C SER A 1135 -23.01 44.47 21.52
N LYS A 1136 -22.10 44.72 22.46
CA LYS A 1136 -20.91 45.57 22.23
C LYS A 1136 -19.94 44.87 21.29
N TYR A 1137 -19.62 43.60 21.56
CA TYR A 1137 -18.71 42.80 20.71
C TYR A 1137 -19.25 42.60 19.29
N ASP A 1138 -20.54 42.28 19.16
CA ASP A 1138 -21.20 42.12 17.86
C ASP A 1138 -21.15 43.42 17.02
N ASN A 1139 -21.40 44.57 17.64
CA ASN A 1139 -21.29 45.86 16.96
C ASN A 1139 -19.86 46.20 16.53
N GLU A 1140 -18.87 45.90 17.37
CA GLU A 1140 -17.45 46.10 17.05
C GLU A 1140 -17.03 45.26 15.84
N ILE A 1141 -17.39 43.98 15.81
CA ILE A 1141 -17.10 43.08 14.69
C ILE A 1141 -17.83 43.51 13.42
N LYS A 1142 -19.10 43.92 13.50
CA LYS A 1142 -19.85 44.45 12.34
C LYS A 1142 -19.18 45.69 11.74
N GLN A 1143 -18.73 46.64 12.57
CA GLN A 1143 -18.01 47.82 12.10
C GLN A 1143 -16.65 47.45 11.48
N PHE A 1144 -15.94 46.50 12.08
CA PHE A 1144 -14.69 45.97 11.54
C PHE A 1144 -14.89 45.32 10.16
N LEU A 1145 -15.87 44.43 10.01
CA LEU A 1145 -16.17 43.77 8.73
C LEU A 1145 -16.55 44.77 7.64
N LYS A 1146 -17.29 45.83 8.00
CA LYS A 1146 -17.59 46.93 7.06
C LYS A 1146 -16.32 47.64 6.59
N ARG A 1147 -15.40 47.99 7.50
CA ARG A 1147 -14.10 48.61 7.16
C ARG A 1147 -13.25 47.73 6.25
N VAL A 1148 -13.18 46.42 6.52
CA VAL A 1148 -12.43 45.46 5.68
C VAL A 1148 -13.03 45.38 4.28
N LYS A 1149 -14.36 45.38 4.17
CA LYS A 1149 -15.05 45.38 2.88
C LYS A 1149 -14.74 46.64 2.06
N GLU A 1150 -14.82 47.82 2.69
CA GLU A 1150 -14.50 49.10 2.04
C GLU A 1150 -13.02 49.17 1.60
N GLN A 1151 -12.08 48.60 2.37
CA GLN A 1151 -10.67 48.51 1.98
C GLN A 1151 -10.46 47.58 0.78
N LYS A 1152 -11.13 46.42 0.73
CA LYS A 1152 -11.08 45.52 -0.43
C LYS A 1152 -11.62 46.20 -1.69
N GLU A 1153 -12.74 46.92 -1.58
CA GLU A 1153 -13.33 47.64 -2.71
C GLU A 1153 -12.39 48.73 -3.26
N LYS A 1154 -11.74 49.52 -2.39
CA LYS A 1154 -10.74 50.53 -2.80
C LYS A 1154 -9.50 49.95 -3.47
N ILE A 1155 -9.01 48.80 -3.00
CA ILE A 1155 -7.87 48.11 -3.64
C ILE A 1155 -8.27 47.64 -5.03
N THR A 1156 -9.47 47.06 -5.17
CA THR A 1156 -9.98 46.54 -6.45
C THR A 1156 -10.24 47.66 -7.48
N GLU A 1157 -10.68 48.83 -7.02
CA GLU A 1157 -10.82 50.03 -7.88
C GLU A 1157 -9.47 50.66 -8.28
N GLY A 1158 -8.46 50.59 -7.40
CA GLY A 1158 -7.10 51.02 -7.70
C GLY A 1158 -6.44 50.15 -8.78
N THR A 1159 -6.50 48.83 -8.64
CA THR A 1159 -5.93 47.90 -9.64
C THR A 1159 -6.61 48.05 -11.01
N ARG A 1160 -7.93 48.28 -11.04
CA ARG A 1160 -8.66 48.56 -12.30
C ARG A 1160 -8.30 49.89 -12.95
N ARG A 1161 -7.79 50.87 -12.20
CA ARG A 1161 -7.32 52.15 -12.74
C ARG A 1161 -5.88 52.11 -13.23
N ASP A 1162 -5.07 51.17 -12.72
CA ASP A 1162 -3.70 50.96 -13.18
C ASP A 1162 -3.62 49.96 -14.36
N GLU A 1163 -4.66 49.14 -14.58
CA GLU A 1163 -4.82 48.25 -15.75
C GLU A 1163 -5.57 48.87 -16.94
N LEU A 1164 -6.12 50.08 -16.80
CA LEU A 1164 -6.72 50.92 -17.85
C LEU A 1164 -5.76 52.06 -18.21
#